data_AF-A0A3M2TE95-F1
#
_entry.id   AF-A0A3M2TE95-F1
#
_cell.length_a   1.000
_cell.length_b   1.000
_cell.length_c   1.000
_cell.angle_alpha   90.00
_cell.angle_beta   90.00
_cell.angle_gamma   90.00
#
_symmetry.space_group_name_H-M   'P 1'
#
loop_
_entity.id
_entity.type
_entity.pdbx_description
1 polymer ?
#
loop_
_entity_poly.entity_id
_entity_poly.type
_entity_poly.pdbx_seq_one_letter_code
_entity_poly.pdbx_strand_id
1 'polypeptide(L)'
;MASNDAVFQRRNKQIQDAIDGQNLKQALNLIEKRMKKGEDTAWRAHILSRHVDEAHHKRGIAETLDLCKRDPPATDLDTIEILHQTLERQDGHEDTMRGLWERAAKAKPQDLEIQTTWFSYAFEGDDWKSAQKAAMSLQTNFPKKRKYYFWAIFLSYLVSIDARSSDADRKLFGTLAYRMVSKAADSVPFDPKELLSMPRAIQNPEELFLLIKIFQSQQRHAEIAKVLDSENVGLSSRIVQNDWSFVGTKLESLVNAGMWAEGLSYAKSLLAIPDDEAGQRNIQERDDWAVWNLLVMAAENVNNPEAITDAQSFVQKFIDVYPKSRNARLARLDLTHWNFKSGVLKSHDLFATCQEYFDCNRTKLYCFTDLVGYLQPLDKADLAKFVEHALKSQKNGNEQGLADSVSKLTINDPFKGVPMINALKIEYCFQLSSDESNITRQRVEDFVARCFQLYRETERPERDSESSTIESQPSDDLCILAAMCLVRFNGTEQNIRDITLIRAASILEHLILDSPHNYMALLLLVRIYLLLGAGSLALKTFSKLSVKQVQFETVAHNLFTRLATIHPHSAPPVEGAEHKDFDPQSALVQALYFYRSADITSGRHRGNGLEYGSYANVDGTIDLQKRLRDSICRNCGHSKSGECRDW
;
A
#
# COMPACT_ATOMS: atom_id res chain seq x y z
N MET A 1 53.01 -10.66 7.43
CA MET A 1 52.03 -9.61 7.04
C MET A 1 51.09 -9.21 8.19
N ALA A 2 50.60 -10.14 9.02
CA ALA A 2 49.65 -9.84 10.13
C ALA A 2 50.13 -8.87 11.24
N SER A 3 51.45 -8.78 11.53
CA SER A 3 51.96 -7.92 12.62
C SER A 3 51.96 -6.42 12.30
N ASN A 4 52.07 -6.03 11.02
CA ASN A 4 52.04 -4.61 10.63
C ASN A 4 50.61 -4.07 10.65
N ASP A 5 49.64 -4.94 10.37
CA ASP A 5 48.22 -4.61 10.29
C ASP A 5 47.62 -4.30 11.67
N ALA A 6 47.97 -5.09 12.69
CA ALA A 6 47.55 -4.85 14.08
C ALA A 6 48.11 -3.53 14.66
N VAL A 7 49.34 -3.16 14.28
CA VAL A 7 49.96 -1.88 14.69
C VAL A 7 49.30 -0.71 13.99
N PHE A 8 48.97 -0.86 12.70
CA PHE A 8 48.25 0.13 11.91
C PHE A 8 46.83 0.38 12.45
N GLN A 9 46.08 -0.68 12.73
CA GLN A 9 44.73 -0.61 13.31
C GLN A 9 44.74 0.05 14.71
N ARG A 10 45.66 -0.36 15.59
CA ARG A 10 45.79 0.26 16.94
C ARG A 10 46.08 1.75 16.85
N ARG A 11 46.92 2.14 15.89
CA ARG A 11 47.24 3.54 15.61
C ARG A 11 45.99 4.27 15.11
N ASN A 12 45.23 3.74 14.14
CA ASN A 12 43.98 4.35 13.64
C ASN A 12 42.96 4.54 14.76
N LYS A 13 42.82 3.56 15.65
CA LYS A 13 41.97 3.67 16.84
C LYS A 13 42.35 4.85 17.75
N GLN A 14 43.64 5.11 17.98
CA GLN A 14 44.07 6.27 18.79
C GLN A 14 43.69 7.62 18.17
N ILE A 15 43.64 7.70 16.83
CA ILE A 15 43.16 8.90 16.14
C ILE A 15 41.63 9.00 16.32
N GLN A 16 40.91 7.90 16.11
CA GLN A 16 39.46 7.85 16.26
C GLN A 16 39.01 8.22 17.68
N ASP A 17 39.63 7.64 18.71
CA ASP A 17 39.35 7.95 20.12
C ASP A 17 39.57 9.45 20.43
N ALA A 18 40.59 10.08 19.82
CA ALA A 18 40.86 11.50 19.97
C ALA A 18 39.82 12.38 19.23
N ILE A 19 39.30 11.93 18.09
CA ILE A 19 38.21 12.60 17.37
C ILE A 19 36.90 12.50 18.17
N ASP A 20 36.59 11.31 18.69
CA ASP A 20 35.36 11.05 19.45
C ASP A 20 35.36 11.82 20.78
N GLY A 21 36.54 11.99 21.40
CA GLY A 21 36.76 12.87 22.54
C GLY A 21 36.82 14.37 22.20
N GLN A 22 36.49 14.78 20.98
CA GLN A 22 36.57 16.16 20.45
C GLN A 22 37.95 16.84 20.58
N ASN A 23 39.02 16.07 20.79
CA ASN A 23 40.38 16.59 20.92
C ASN A 23 41.10 16.63 19.56
N LEU A 24 40.60 17.48 18.67
CA LEU A 24 41.08 17.58 17.28
C LEU A 24 42.55 18.00 17.17
N LYS A 25 43.06 18.80 18.12
CA LYS A 25 44.49 19.20 18.16
C LYS A 25 45.41 18.01 18.44
N GLN A 26 45.04 17.15 19.38
CA GLN A 26 45.79 15.92 19.66
C GLN A 26 45.77 15.00 18.44
N ALA A 27 44.62 14.88 17.78
CA ALA A 27 44.46 14.04 16.61
C ALA A 27 45.29 14.53 15.40
N LEU A 28 45.34 15.85 15.14
CA LEU A 28 46.21 16.44 14.11
C LEU A 28 47.70 16.18 14.41
N ASN A 29 48.14 16.35 15.65
CA ASN A 29 49.54 16.09 16.05
C ASN A 29 49.94 14.62 15.83
N LEU A 30 49.02 13.68 16.05
CA LEU A 30 49.26 12.25 15.80
C LEU A 30 49.41 11.95 14.31
N ILE A 31 48.65 12.62 13.45
CA ILE A 31 48.72 12.45 12.00
C ILE A 31 49.97 13.12 11.42
N GLU A 32 50.34 14.32 11.87
CA GLU A 32 51.56 14.99 11.42
C GLU A 32 52.81 14.14 11.71
N LYS A 33 52.83 13.44 12.84
CA LYS A 33 53.89 12.48 13.17
C LYS A 33 53.95 11.28 12.23
N ARG A 34 52.83 10.87 11.62
CA ARG A 34 52.76 9.79 10.62
C ARG A 34 53.16 10.27 9.24
N MET A 35 52.68 11.43 8.83
CA MET A 35 53.10 12.05 7.57
C MET A 35 54.60 12.29 7.52
N LYS A 36 55.22 12.73 8.64
CA LYS A 36 56.68 12.85 8.76
C LYS A 36 57.44 11.52 8.61
N LYS A 37 56.76 10.38 8.79
CA LYS A 37 57.29 9.03 8.60
C LYS A 37 57.00 8.46 7.21
N GLY A 38 56.40 9.25 6.31
CA GLY A 38 56.12 8.86 4.93
C GLY A 38 54.78 8.15 4.71
N GLU A 39 53.89 8.11 5.71
CA GLU A 39 52.53 7.59 5.52
C GLU A 39 51.64 8.66 4.86
N ASP A 40 51.01 8.30 3.74
CA ASP A 40 50.01 9.11 3.04
C ASP A 40 48.62 8.78 3.58
N THR A 41 47.93 9.73 4.22
CA THR A 41 46.71 9.45 4.99
C THR A 41 45.61 10.48 4.73
N ALA A 42 44.39 10.01 4.42
CA ALA A 42 43.20 10.85 4.30
C ALA A 42 42.72 11.44 5.66
N TRP A 43 43.20 10.88 6.78
CA TRP A 43 42.83 11.32 8.13
C TRP A 43 43.04 12.81 8.38
N ARG A 44 44.10 13.41 7.82
CA ARG A 44 44.37 14.84 8.01
C ARG A 44 43.21 15.69 7.48
N ALA A 45 42.80 15.42 6.25
CA ALA A 45 41.72 16.14 5.59
C ALA A 45 40.40 15.94 6.34
N HIS A 46 40.12 14.72 6.81
CA HIS A 46 38.94 14.39 7.63
C HIS A 46 38.90 15.15 8.97
N ILE A 47 40.04 15.35 9.62
CA ILE A 47 40.07 16.07 10.90
C ILE A 47 39.96 17.58 10.69
N LEU A 48 40.64 18.10 9.67
CA LEU A 48 40.54 19.52 9.30
C LEU A 48 39.10 19.90 8.92
N SER A 49 38.38 19.04 8.20
CA SER A 49 36.97 19.28 7.85
C SER A 49 36.02 19.26 9.07
N ARG A 50 36.42 18.68 10.21
CA ARG A 50 35.62 18.68 11.44
C ARG A 50 36.00 19.79 12.42
N HIS A 51 36.96 20.63 12.05
CA HIS A 51 37.46 21.69 12.91
C HIS A 51 36.46 22.86 13.00
N VAL A 52 36.37 23.49 14.18
CA VAL A 52 35.44 24.62 14.43
C VAL A 52 35.86 25.89 13.68
N ASP A 53 37.16 26.03 13.41
CA ASP A 53 37.72 27.15 12.63
C ASP A 53 37.42 27.01 11.13
N GLU A 54 36.82 28.04 10.55
CA GLU A 54 36.34 28.05 9.16
C GLU A 54 37.48 27.91 8.12
N ALA A 55 38.68 28.44 8.40
CA ALA A 55 39.81 28.31 7.50
C ALA A 55 40.36 26.88 7.46
N HIS A 56 40.45 26.23 8.63
CA HIS A 56 40.81 24.81 8.71
C HIS A 56 39.75 23.92 8.08
N HIS A 57 38.46 24.24 8.30
CA HIS A 57 37.34 23.53 7.70
C HIS A 57 37.40 23.54 6.16
N LYS A 58 37.49 24.74 5.55
CA LYS A 58 37.62 24.89 4.09
C LYS A 58 38.87 24.21 3.53
N ARG A 59 39.99 24.29 4.25
CA ARG A 59 41.23 23.60 3.87
C ARG A 59 41.05 22.08 3.89
N GLY A 60 40.39 21.53 4.89
CA GLY A 60 40.09 20.11 4.97
C GLY A 60 39.27 19.62 3.79
N ILE A 61 38.24 20.37 3.40
CA ILE A 61 37.41 20.05 2.22
C ILE A 61 38.25 20.10 0.93
N ALA A 62 39.05 21.15 0.74
CA ALA A 62 39.92 21.27 -0.43
C ALA A 62 40.92 20.11 -0.53
N GLU A 63 41.60 19.78 0.58
CA GLU A 63 42.52 18.64 0.64
C GLU A 63 41.80 17.31 0.33
N THR A 64 40.57 17.10 0.83
CA THR A 64 39.75 15.92 0.49
C THR A 64 39.42 15.87 -1.01
N LEU A 65 39.00 16.98 -1.61
CA LEU A 65 38.66 17.04 -3.04
C LEU A 65 39.87 16.73 -3.93
N ASP A 66 41.05 17.22 -3.57
CA ASP A 66 42.31 16.93 -4.28
C ASP A 66 42.67 15.44 -4.17
N LEU A 67 42.54 14.85 -2.99
CA LEU A 67 42.77 13.42 -2.78
C LEU A 67 41.80 12.55 -3.59
N CYS A 68 40.52 12.94 -3.70
CA CYS A 68 39.55 12.23 -4.53
C CYS A 68 39.87 12.26 -6.03
N LYS A 69 40.57 13.31 -6.51
CA LYS A 69 40.89 13.51 -7.93
C LYS A 69 42.28 13.00 -8.32
N ARG A 70 43.06 12.47 -7.38
CA ARG A 70 44.44 12.03 -7.62
C ARG A 70 44.55 10.93 -8.69
N ASP A 71 45.69 10.92 -9.37
CA ASP A 71 46.13 9.87 -10.28
C ASP A 71 47.52 9.36 -9.85
N PRO A 72 47.71 8.05 -9.54
CA PRO A 72 46.69 6.98 -9.54
C PRO A 72 45.62 7.19 -8.45
N PRO A 73 44.39 6.69 -8.66
CA PRO A 73 43.30 6.83 -7.71
C PRO A 73 43.59 6.10 -6.40
N ALA A 74 42.94 6.54 -5.31
CA ALA A 74 42.94 5.80 -4.05
C ALA A 74 42.28 4.43 -4.27
N THR A 75 42.95 3.36 -3.83
CA THR A 75 42.47 1.97 -3.93
C THR A 75 42.54 1.22 -2.60
N ASP A 76 42.82 1.95 -1.53
CA ASP A 76 42.82 1.47 -0.15
C ASP A 76 41.44 1.77 0.47
N LEU A 77 40.81 0.75 1.04
CA LEU A 77 39.40 0.84 1.47
C LEU A 77 39.22 1.86 2.60
N ASP A 78 40.05 1.79 3.64
CA ASP A 78 40.05 2.75 4.76
C ASP A 78 40.15 4.19 4.25
N THR A 79 41.08 4.44 3.32
CA THR A 79 41.28 5.77 2.73
C THR A 79 40.04 6.25 1.97
N ILE A 80 39.42 5.38 1.17
CA ILE A 80 38.22 5.73 0.39
C ILE A 80 37.02 6.01 1.32
N GLU A 81 36.82 5.19 2.35
CA GLU A 81 35.75 5.36 3.34
C GLU A 81 35.90 6.67 4.11
N ILE A 82 37.12 7.03 4.54
CA ILE A 82 37.39 8.31 5.21
C ILE A 82 37.04 9.49 4.30
N LEU A 83 37.43 9.43 3.03
CA LEU A 83 37.12 10.47 2.05
C LEU A 83 35.60 10.57 1.82
N HIS A 84 34.91 9.42 1.67
CA HIS A 84 33.45 9.36 1.54
C HIS A 84 32.74 9.98 2.73
N GLN A 85 33.04 9.54 3.96
CA GLN A 85 32.46 10.09 5.19
C GLN A 85 32.74 11.59 5.40
N THR A 86 33.86 12.08 4.83
CA THR A 86 34.18 13.51 4.86
C THR A 86 33.24 14.29 3.94
N LEU A 87 33.00 13.78 2.72
CA LEU A 87 32.15 14.42 1.72
C LEU A 87 30.66 14.28 2.02
N GLU A 88 30.22 13.16 2.61
CA GLU A 88 28.81 12.91 2.99
C GLU A 88 28.27 13.99 3.96
N ARG A 89 29.14 14.59 4.77
CA ARG A 89 28.79 15.66 5.71
C ARG A 89 28.75 17.05 5.07
N GLN A 90 29.08 17.17 3.79
CA GLN A 90 29.22 18.44 3.07
C GLN A 90 28.23 18.50 1.91
N ASP A 91 27.47 19.58 1.82
CA ASP A 91 26.52 19.78 0.74
C ASP A 91 27.24 20.10 -0.59
N GLY A 92 26.70 19.62 -1.72
CA GLY A 92 27.16 19.99 -3.06
C GLY A 92 28.39 19.23 -3.60
N HIS A 93 28.84 18.17 -2.92
CA HIS A 93 29.98 17.34 -3.37
C HIS A 93 29.62 15.91 -3.79
N GLU A 94 28.33 15.64 -4.01
CA GLU A 94 27.79 14.33 -4.39
C GLU A 94 28.50 13.74 -5.63
N ASP A 95 28.70 14.52 -6.68
CA ASP A 95 29.37 14.07 -7.91
C ASP A 95 30.80 13.56 -7.67
N THR A 96 31.54 14.23 -6.78
CA THR A 96 32.91 13.83 -6.45
C THR A 96 32.90 12.54 -5.63
N MET A 97 31.95 12.41 -4.70
CA MET A 97 31.74 11.19 -3.92
C MET A 97 31.37 9.99 -4.80
N ARG A 98 30.50 10.19 -5.81
CA ARG A 98 30.16 9.17 -6.81
C ARG A 98 31.38 8.75 -7.64
N GLY A 99 32.15 9.74 -8.10
CA GLY A 99 33.36 9.50 -8.90
C GLY A 99 34.47 8.77 -8.14
N LEU A 100 34.58 8.96 -6.82
CA LEU A 100 35.61 8.34 -5.98
C LEU A 100 35.54 6.80 -6.04
N TRP A 101 34.37 6.23 -5.74
CA TRP A 101 34.17 4.78 -5.76
C TRP A 101 34.30 4.19 -7.17
N GLU A 102 33.74 4.87 -8.19
CA GLU A 102 33.85 4.43 -9.58
C GLU A 102 35.32 4.36 -10.04
N ARG A 103 36.16 5.32 -9.66
CA ARG A 103 37.60 5.33 -9.98
C ARG A 103 38.35 4.20 -9.27
N ALA A 104 38.09 3.99 -7.98
CA ALA A 104 38.71 2.91 -7.21
C ALA A 104 38.36 1.53 -7.78
N ALA A 105 37.08 1.32 -8.08
CA ALA A 105 36.56 0.09 -8.67
C ALA A 105 37.16 -0.19 -10.06
N LYS A 106 37.34 0.84 -10.90
CA LYS A 106 38.02 0.70 -12.21
C LYS A 106 39.50 0.37 -12.08
N ALA A 107 40.19 0.90 -11.06
CA ALA A 107 41.60 0.62 -10.82
C ALA A 107 41.82 -0.81 -10.29
N LYS A 108 40.88 -1.35 -9.52
CA LYS A 108 40.90 -2.74 -9.02
C LYS A 108 39.61 -3.51 -9.38
N PRO A 109 39.42 -3.91 -10.65
CA PRO A 109 38.18 -4.55 -11.09
C PRO A 109 37.94 -5.95 -10.50
N GLN A 110 39.01 -6.62 -10.06
CA GLN A 110 38.96 -7.96 -9.45
C GLN A 110 38.82 -7.94 -7.92
N ASP A 111 38.83 -6.75 -7.31
CA ASP A 111 38.64 -6.60 -5.87
C ASP A 111 37.15 -6.59 -5.55
N LEU A 112 36.65 -7.71 -5.02
CA LEU A 112 35.23 -7.88 -4.75
C LEU A 112 34.72 -6.87 -3.71
N GLU A 113 35.52 -6.59 -2.68
CA GLU A 113 35.11 -5.75 -1.55
C GLU A 113 34.88 -4.32 -2.02
N ILE A 114 35.82 -3.74 -2.78
CA ILE A 114 35.66 -2.40 -3.37
C ILE A 114 34.41 -2.33 -4.27
N GLN A 115 34.16 -3.37 -5.08
CA GLN A 115 33.01 -3.40 -5.99
C GLN A 115 31.68 -3.50 -5.24
N THR A 116 31.61 -4.34 -4.21
CA THR A 116 30.40 -4.47 -3.38
C THR A 116 30.15 -3.24 -2.53
N THR A 117 31.19 -2.61 -1.99
CA THR A 117 31.04 -1.40 -1.17
C THR A 117 30.61 -0.21 -2.03
N TRP A 118 31.19 -0.04 -3.23
CA TRP A 118 30.70 0.95 -4.21
C TRP A 118 29.20 0.75 -4.51
N PHE A 119 28.81 -0.49 -4.79
CA PHE A 119 27.43 -0.84 -5.05
C PHE A 119 26.51 -0.49 -3.87
N SER A 120 26.86 -0.89 -2.65
CA SER A 120 26.05 -0.64 -1.46
C SER A 120 25.82 0.84 -1.20
N TYR A 121 26.89 1.66 -1.23
CA TYR A 121 26.76 3.11 -1.06
C TYR A 121 25.87 3.75 -2.12
N ALA A 122 26.02 3.35 -3.39
CA ALA A 122 25.19 3.88 -4.46
C ALA A 122 23.72 3.46 -4.33
N PHE A 123 23.47 2.21 -3.94
CA PHE A 123 22.12 1.67 -3.78
C PHE A 123 21.39 2.25 -2.57
N GLU A 124 22.08 2.41 -1.43
CA GLU A 124 21.51 3.00 -0.22
C GLU A 124 21.23 4.51 -0.37
N GLY A 125 22.09 5.22 -1.11
CA GLY A 125 21.95 6.64 -1.41
C GLY A 125 20.94 6.99 -2.51
N ASP A 126 20.13 6.04 -2.98
CA ASP A 126 19.17 6.20 -4.08
C ASP A 126 19.82 6.70 -5.41
N ASP A 127 21.12 6.44 -5.60
CA ASP A 127 21.87 6.80 -6.81
C ASP A 127 21.86 5.63 -7.81
N TRP A 128 20.70 5.43 -8.42
CA TRP A 128 20.42 4.28 -9.28
C TRP A 128 21.40 4.15 -10.45
N LYS A 129 21.89 5.28 -11.00
CA LYS A 129 22.83 5.28 -12.12
C LYS A 129 24.20 4.74 -11.72
N SER A 130 24.72 5.15 -10.56
CA SER A 130 25.99 4.63 -10.05
C SER A 130 25.84 3.17 -9.60
N ALA A 131 24.73 2.82 -8.95
CA ALA A 131 24.44 1.45 -8.58
C ALA A 131 24.35 0.54 -9.81
N GLN A 132 23.72 1.00 -10.89
CA GLN A 132 23.63 0.26 -12.16
C GLN A 132 25.02 0.02 -12.76
N LYS A 133 25.90 1.03 -12.79
CA LYS A 133 27.29 0.85 -13.25
C LYS A 133 28.06 -0.15 -12.40
N ALA A 134 27.90 -0.09 -11.07
CA ALA A 134 28.52 -1.03 -10.15
C ALA A 134 28.02 -2.45 -10.39
N ALA A 135 26.71 -2.64 -10.59
CA ALA A 135 26.11 -3.92 -10.93
C ALA A 135 26.62 -4.48 -12.27
N MET A 136 26.77 -3.62 -13.28
CA MET A 136 27.36 -3.98 -14.57
C MET A 136 28.81 -4.46 -14.41
N SER A 137 29.61 -3.74 -13.62
CA SER A 137 30.99 -4.15 -13.30
C SER A 137 31.03 -5.49 -12.58
N LEU A 138 30.17 -5.69 -11.58
CA LEU A 138 30.05 -6.93 -10.82
C LEU A 138 29.69 -8.14 -11.70
N GLN A 139 28.70 -8.00 -12.59
CA GLN A 139 28.33 -9.13 -13.47
C GLN A 139 29.40 -9.48 -14.50
N THR A 140 30.19 -8.51 -14.96
CA THR A 140 31.26 -8.72 -15.93
C THR A 140 32.48 -9.36 -15.28
N ASN A 141 32.89 -8.86 -14.12
CA ASN A 141 34.11 -9.32 -13.43
C ASN A 141 33.87 -10.60 -12.61
N PHE A 142 32.65 -10.83 -12.11
CA PHE A 142 32.30 -11.99 -11.29
C PHE A 142 31.13 -12.82 -11.87
N PRO A 143 31.25 -13.34 -13.12
CA PRO A 143 30.14 -13.96 -13.84
C PRO A 143 29.61 -15.26 -13.21
N LYS A 144 30.36 -15.88 -12.29
CA LYS A 144 29.92 -17.07 -11.54
C LYS A 144 28.77 -16.77 -10.58
N LYS A 145 28.63 -15.52 -10.12
CA LYS A 145 27.58 -15.09 -9.20
C LYS A 145 26.39 -14.55 -9.98
N ARG A 146 25.41 -15.43 -10.21
CA ARG A 146 24.18 -15.14 -10.96
C ARG A 146 23.45 -13.89 -10.49
N LYS A 147 23.39 -13.63 -9.17
CA LYS A 147 22.68 -12.47 -8.61
C LYS A 147 23.10 -11.13 -9.24
N TYR A 148 24.38 -10.97 -9.60
CA TYR A 148 24.86 -9.73 -10.20
C TYR A 148 24.27 -9.46 -11.59
N TYR A 149 23.97 -10.52 -12.35
CA TYR A 149 23.30 -10.39 -13.64
C TYR A 149 21.89 -9.78 -13.46
N PHE A 150 21.12 -10.32 -12.51
CA PHE A 150 19.77 -9.83 -12.24
C PHE A 150 19.75 -8.49 -11.49
N TRP A 151 20.74 -8.19 -10.65
CA TRP A 151 20.93 -6.85 -10.10
C TRP A 151 21.14 -5.81 -11.21
N ALA A 152 21.94 -6.13 -12.23
CA ALA A 152 22.14 -5.24 -13.37
C ALA A 152 20.84 -5.03 -14.17
N ILE A 153 20.02 -6.08 -14.35
CA ILE A 153 18.68 -5.96 -14.95
C ILE A 153 17.79 -5.04 -14.11
N PHE A 154 17.67 -5.34 -12.82
CA PHE A 154 16.81 -4.62 -11.89
C PHE A 154 17.19 -3.13 -11.78
N LEU A 155 18.48 -2.82 -11.71
CA LEU A 155 18.93 -1.42 -11.64
C LEU A 155 18.79 -0.68 -12.96
N SER A 156 18.92 -1.38 -14.09
CA SER A 156 18.59 -0.78 -15.40
C SER A 156 17.09 -0.43 -15.47
N TYR A 157 16.23 -1.27 -14.87
CA TYR A 157 14.81 -0.96 -14.70
C TYR A 157 14.57 0.24 -13.77
N LEU A 158 15.19 0.27 -12.58
CA LEU A 158 15.04 1.38 -11.63
C LEU A 158 15.43 2.73 -12.25
N VAL A 159 16.55 2.78 -12.98
CA VAL A 159 16.95 4.00 -13.72
C VAL A 159 15.93 4.37 -14.79
N SER A 160 15.27 3.41 -15.42
CA SER A 160 14.28 3.70 -16.47
C SER A 160 12.97 4.31 -15.94
N ILE A 161 12.59 3.98 -14.70
CA ILE A 161 11.36 4.49 -14.07
C ILE A 161 11.60 5.71 -13.19
N ASP A 162 12.85 5.97 -12.82
CA ASP A 162 13.21 7.10 -11.96
C ASP A 162 12.93 8.44 -12.63
N ALA A 163 12.20 9.30 -11.92
CA ALA A 163 11.83 10.64 -12.39
C ALA A 163 13.00 11.64 -12.36
N ARG A 164 14.07 11.35 -11.60
CA ARG A 164 15.28 12.20 -11.56
C ARG A 164 16.20 11.94 -12.76
N SER A 165 15.99 10.85 -13.48
CA SER A 165 16.80 10.44 -14.63
C SER A 165 16.37 11.17 -15.91
N SER A 166 17.34 11.47 -16.78
CA SER A 166 17.07 12.13 -18.07
C SER A 166 16.27 11.23 -19.02
N ASP A 167 15.48 11.81 -19.93
CA ASP A 167 14.71 11.01 -20.92
C ASP A 167 15.59 10.09 -21.78
N ALA A 168 16.81 10.55 -22.09
CA ALA A 168 17.80 9.75 -22.82
C ALA A 168 18.26 8.55 -22.00
N ASP A 169 18.58 8.74 -20.71
CA ASP A 169 18.93 7.66 -19.80
C ASP A 169 17.74 6.70 -19.63
N ARG A 170 16.52 7.21 -19.41
CA ARG A 170 15.34 6.37 -19.21
C ARG A 170 15.08 5.44 -20.40
N LYS A 171 15.18 5.96 -21.63
CA LYS A 171 15.07 5.17 -22.86
C LYS A 171 16.20 4.16 -23.03
N LEU A 172 17.44 4.58 -22.77
CA LEU A 172 18.62 3.72 -22.91
C LEU A 172 18.57 2.54 -21.93
N PHE A 173 18.38 2.83 -20.64
CA PHE A 173 18.36 1.81 -19.60
C PHE A 173 17.09 0.95 -19.66
N GLY A 174 15.95 1.51 -20.07
CA GLY A 174 14.75 0.72 -20.35
C GLY A 174 14.96 -0.30 -21.48
N THR A 175 15.62 0.12 -22.56
CA THR A 175 15.99 -0.79 -23.67
C THR A 175 16.98 -1.86 -23.21
N LEU A 176 17.95 -1.49 -22.37
CA LEU A 176 18.93 -2.42 -21.82
C LEU A 176 18.25 -3.46 -20.90
N ALA A 177 17.40 -3.03 -19.98
CA ALA A 177 16.65 -3.90 -19.07
C ALA A 177 15.79 -4.90 -19.86
N TYR A 178 15.04 -4.41 -20.86
CA TYR A 178 14.23 -5.25 -21.77
C TYR A 178 15.09 -6.32 -22.46
N ARG A 179 16.17 -5.92 -23.15
CA ARG A 179 17.01 -6.87 -23.89
C ARG A 179 17.65 -7.92 -22.97
N MET A 180 18.13 -7.52 -21.79
CA MET A 180 18.78 -8.42 -20.85
C MET A 180 17.79 -9.42 -20.26
N VAL A 181 16.57 -8.99 -19.92
CA VAL A 181 15.55 -9.86 -19.32
C VAL A 181 14.87 -10.76 -20.36
N SER A 182 14.61 -10.27 -21.58
CA SER A 182 14.11 -11.11 -22.68
C SER A 182 15.12 -12.21 -23.02
N LYS A 183 16.41 -11.87 -23.09
CA LYS A 183 17.47 -12.88 -23.28
C LYS A 183 17.52 -13.90 -22.14
N ALA A 184 17.19 -13.48 -20.91
CA ALA A 184 17.11 -14.39 -19.77
C ALA A 184 15.93 -15.35 -19.90
N ALA A 185 14.78 -14.89 -20.38
CA ALA A 185 13.61 -15.72 -20.67
C ALA A 185 13.88 -16.69 -21.84
N ASP A 186 14.48 -16.21 -22.93
CA ASP A 186 14.83 -17.04 -24.10
C ASP A 186 15.86 -18.14 -23.76
N SER A 187 16.65 -17.94 -22.71
CA SER A 187 17.66 -18.91 -22.25
C SER A 187 17.07 -20.03 -21.38
N VAL A 188 15.77 -20.00 -21.08
CA VAL A 188 15.09 -21.02 -20.26
C VAL A 188 14.90 -22.29 -21.10
N PRO A 189 15.52 -23.42 -20.72
CA PRO A 189 15.43 -24.66 -21.49
C PRO A 189 14.02 -25.27 -21.41
N PHE A 190 13.64 -26.03 -22.43
CA PHE A 190 12.41 -26.82 -22.42
C PHE A 190 12.49 -28.02 -21.46
N ASP A 191 13.68 -28.61 -21.27
CA ASP A 191 13.88 -29.65 -20.25
C ASP A 191 14.05 -29.00 -18.86
N PRO A 192 13.11 -29.21 -17.91
CA PRO A 192 13.19 -28.62 -16.57
C PRO A 192 14.39 -29.10 -15.75
N LYS A 193 15.08 -30.18 -16.17
CA LYS A 193 16.30 -30.67 -15.50
C LYS A 193 17.52 -29.80 -15.80
N GLU A 194 17.53 -29.13 -16.95
CA GLU A 194 18.63 -28.25 -17.38
C GLU A 194 18.49 -26.82 -16.86
N LEU A 195 17.36 -26.47 -16.24
CA LEU A 195 17.07 -25.10 -15.79
C LEU A 195 18.16 -24.53 -14.86
N LEU A 196 18.64 -25.35 -13.91
CA LEU A 196 19.62 -24.93 -12.91
C LEU A 196 21.05 -24.80 -13.48
N SER A 197 21.34 -25.42 -14.62
CA SER A 197 22.66 -25.34 -15.26
C SER A 197 22.83 -24.08 -16.12
N MET A 198 21.76 -23.35 -16.39
CA MET A 198 21.76 -22.12 -17.18
C MET A 198 21.85 -20.86 -16.30
N PRO A 199 23.04 -20.29 -16.06
CA PRO A 199 23.25 -19.25 -15.04
C PRO A 199 22.58 -17.90 -15.35
N ARG A 200 22.19 -17.65 -16.62
CA ARG A 200 21.51 -16.42 -17.04
C ARG A 200 20.03 -16.61 -17.36
N ALA A 201 19.51 -17.84 -17.27
CA ALA A 201 18.09 -18.11 -17.47
C ALA A 201 17.28 -17.63 -16.26
N ILE A 202 15.99 -17.34 -16.48
CA ILE A 202 15.02 -17.18 -15.38
C ILE A 202 14.84 -18.54 -14.71
N GLN A 203 14.95 -18.59 -13.38
CA GLN A 203 14.92 -19.85 -12.63
C GLN A 203 13.85 -19.88 -11.53
N ASN A 204 13.35 -18.71 -11.12
CA ASN A 204 12.37 -18.59 -10.04
C ASN A 204 11.26 -17.57 -10.38
N PRO A 205 10.14 -17.62 -9.64
CA PRO A 205 9.02 -16.68 -9.81
C PRO A 205 9.41 -15.19 -9.72
N GLU A 206 10.28 -14.81 -8.79
CA GLU A 206 10.65 -13.40 -8.57
C GLU A 206 11.33 -12.75 -9.79
N GLU A 207 12.10 -13.53 -10.53
CA GLU A 207 12.75 -13.07 -11.77
C GLU A 207 11.78 -12.97 -12.95
N LEU A 208 10.77 -13.84 -12.99
CA LEU A 208 9.69 -13.70 -13.94
C LEU A 208 8.83 -12.46 -13.60
N PHE A 209 8.58 -12.19 -12.31
CA PHE A 209 7.95 -10.94 -11.88
C PHE A 209 8.77 -9.72 -12.27
N LEU A 210 10.11 -9.79 -12.18
CA LEU A 210 10.97 -8.71 -12.67
C LEU A 210 10.79 -8.49 -14.18
N LEU A 211 10.72 -9.56 -14.99
CA LEU A 211 10.42 -9.44 -16.42
C LEU A 211 9.07 -8.75 -16.66
N ILE A 212 8.04 -9.21 -15.95
CA ILE A 212 6.68 -8.66 -16.04
C ILE A 212 6.69 -7.17 -15.70
N LYS A 213 7.34 -6.76 -14.59
CA LYS A 213 7.45 -5.36 -14.18
C LYS A 213 8.14 -4.50 -15.25
N ILE A 214 9.21 -5.01 -15.85
CA ILE A 214 9.91 -4.33 -16.95
C ILE A 214 8.96 -4.14 -18.14
N PHE A 215 8.24 -5.18 -18.54
CA PHE A 215 7.32 -5.11 -19.67
C PHE A 215 6.12 -4.18 -19.39
N GLN A 216 5.58 -4.21 -18.17
CA GLN A 216 4.51 -3.32 -17.71
C GLN A 216 4.94 -1.85 -17.79
N SER A 217 6.14 -1.52 -17.31
CA SER A 217 6.67 -0.15 -17.36
C SER A 217 6.84 0.39 -18.79
N GLN A 218 6.95 -0.50 -19.77
CA GLN A 218 7.10 -0.18 -21.19
C GLN A 218 5.80 -0.38 -21.99
N GLN A 219 4.67 -0.63 -21.33
CA GLN A 219 3.36 -0.86 -21.95
C GLN A 219 3.32 -2.06 -22.92
N ARG A 220 4.18 -3.08 -22.70
CA ARG A 220 4.27 -4.29 -23.53
C ARG A 220 3.37 -5.43 -23.03
N HIS A 221 2.12 -5.11 -22.70
CA HIS A 221 1.19 -6.05 -22.05
C HIS A 221 0.89 -7.30 -22.90
N ALA A 222 0.82 -7.15 -24.23
CA ALA A 222 0.61 -8.28 -25.14
C ALA A 222 1.79 -9.28 -25.13
N GLU A 223 3.02 -8.81 -24.92
CA GLU A 223 4.19 -9.69 -24.79
C GLU A 223 4.15 -10.46 -23.47
N ILE A 224 3.64 -9.84 -22.40
CA ILE A 224 3.47 -10.51 -21.09
C ILE A 224 2.52 -11.71 -21.23
N ALA A 225 1.36 -11.51 -21.87
CA ALA A 225 0.41 -12.59 -22.10
C ALA A 225 1.06 -13.77 -22.85
N LYS A 226 1.84 -13.49 -23.91
CA LYS A 226 2.58 -14.51 -24.68
C LYS A 226 3.64 -15.23 -23.87
N VAL A 227 4.39 -14.52 -23.01
CA VAL A 227 5.38 -15.13 -22.11
C VAL A 227 4.68 -16.04 -21.09
N LEU A 228 3.52 -15.64 -20.59
CA LEU A 228 2.73 -16.45 -19.64
C LEU A 228 2.05 -17.66 -20.30
N ASP A 229 1.87 -17.65 -21.62
CA ASP A 229 1.40 -18.79 -22.41
C ASP A 229 2.50 -19.80 -22.78
N SER A 230 3.78 -19.45 -22.60
CA SER A 230 4.89 -20.35 -22.91
C SER A 230 4.94 -21.55 -21.95
N GLU A 231 5.22 -22.74 -22.47
CA GLU A 231 5.29 -23.98 -21.67
C GLU A 231 6.53 -24.04 -20.75
N ASN A 232 7.64 -23.43 -21.16
CA ASN A 232 8.91 -23.48 -20.44
C ASN A 232 9.06 -22.37 -19.38
N VAL A 233 8.43 -21.20 -19.56
CA VAL A 233 8.53 -20.05 -18.65
C VAL A 233 7.18 -19.67 -18.02
N GLY A 234 6.09 -19.84 -18.75
CA GLY A 234 4.76 -19.36 -18.40
C GLY A 234 4.04 -20.18 -17.33
N LEU A 235 2.71 -20.10 -17.31
CA LEU A 235 1.87 -20.59 -16.21
C LEU A 235 2.04 -22.09 -15.94
N SER A 236 2.11 -22.91 -16.98
CA SER A 236 2.27 -24.37 -16.87
C SER A 236 3.70 -24.82 -16.58
N SER A 237 4.67 -23.89 -16.56
CA SER A 237 6.07 -24.22 -16.36
C SER A 237 6.36 -24.70 -14.93
N ARG A 238 7.53 -25.33 -14.75
CA ARG A 238 8.05 -25.69 -13.42
C ARG A 238 8.32 -24.46 -12.54
N ILE A 239 8.52 -23.29 -13.13
CA ILE A 239 8.82 -22.05 -12.43
C ILE A 239 7.55 -21.53 -11.74
N VAL A 240 6.42 -21.49 -12.47
CA VAL A 240 5.17 -20.86 -12.02
C VAL A 240 4.18 -21.85 -11.41
N GLN A 241 4.08 -23.07 -11.96
CA GLN A 241 3.21 -24.14 -11.45
C GLN A 241 1.74 -23.72 -11.26
N ASN A 242 1.20 -22.94 -12.20
CA ASN A 242 -0.16 -22.37 -12.17
C ASN A 242 -0.47 -21.51 -10.93
N ASP A 243 0.54 -20.87 -10.34
CA ASP A 243 0.34 -19.91 -9.25
C ASP A 243 -0.63 -18.80 -9.66
N TRP A 244 -1.63 -18.58 -8.81
CA TRP A 244 -2.74 -17.65 -9.05
C TRP A 244 -2.29 -16.20 -9.20
N SER A 245 -1.17 -15.80 -8.60
CA SER A 245 -0.62 -14.46 -8.76
C SER A 245 -0.20 -14.16 -10.22
N PHE A 246 0.31 -15.16 -10.94
CA PHE A 246 0.62 -15.04 -12.36
C PHE A 246 -0.62 -15.13 -13.24
N VAL A 247 -1.63 -15.92 -12.82
CA VAL A 247 -2.96 -15.91 -13.48
C VAL A 247 -3.55 -14.50 -13.42
N GLY A 248 -3.59 -13.89 -12.23
CA GLY A 248 -4.03 -12.50 -12.05
C GLY A 248 -3.26 -11.52 -12.94
N THR A 249 -1.94 -11.68 -13.01
CA THR A 249 -1.10 -10.86 -13.88
C THR A 249 -1.42 -11.04 -15.38
N LYS A 250 -1.72 -12.26 -15.82
CA LYS A 250 -2.15 -12.53 -17.18
C LYS A 250 -3.50 -11.87 -17.49
N LEU A 251 -4.46 -11.97 -16.56
CA LEU A 251 -5.78 -11.34 -16.69
C LEU A 251 -5.62 -9.81 -16.87
N GLU A 252 -4.83 -9.18 -15.99
CA GLU A 252 -4.52 -7.74 -16.07
C GLU A 252 -3.84 -7.38 -17.40
N SER A 253 -2.89 -8.19 -17.85
CA SER A 253 -2.16 -7.97 -19.11
C SER A 253 -3.07 -8.07 -20.34
N LEU A 254 -4.03 -9.00 -20.35
CA LEU A 254 -5.01 -9.15 -21.43
C LEU A 254 -5.94 -7.93 -21.52
N VAL A 255 -6.40 -7.42 -20.37
CA VAL A 255 -7.19 -6.17 -20.30
C VAL A 255 -6.38 -5.00 -20.84
N ASN A 256 -5.16 -4.79 -20.30
CA ASN A 256 -4.33 -3.65 -20.68
C ASN A 256 -3.83 -3.69 -22.14
N ALA A 257 -3.71 -4.89 -22.71
CA ALA A 257 -3.36 -5.09 -24.12
C ALA A 257 -4.54 -4.94 -25.08
N GLY A 258 -5.79 -4.88 -24.57
CA GLY A 258 -7.00 -4.89 -25.39
C GLY A 258 -7.22 -6.21 -26.15
N MET A 259 -6.68 -7.32 -25.64
CA MET A 259 -6.77 -8.64 -26.26
C MET A 259 -8.10 -9.33 -25.90
N TRP A 260 -9.22 -8.70 -26.26
CA TRP A 260 -10.54 -9.06 -25.75
C TRP A 260 -11.03 -10.45 -26.16
N ALA A 261 -10.81 -10.86 -27.41
CA ALA A 261 -11.25 -12.18 -27.88
C ALA A 261 -10.51 -13.32 -27.14
N GLU A 262 -9.19 -13.18 -26.99
CA GLU A 262 -8.36 -14.12 -26.24
C GLU A 262 -8.70 -14.09 -24.74
N GLY A 263 -8.92 -12.89 -24.19
CA GLY A 263 -9.35 -12.70 -22.81
C GLY A 263 -10.69 -13.35 -22.49
N LEU A 264 -11.68 -13.23 -23.39
CA LEU A 264 -12.98 -13.87 -23.24
C LEU A 264 -12.87 -15.40 -23.25
N SER A 265 -12.10 -15.95 -24.19
CA SER A 265 -11.84 -17.39 -24.26
C SER A 265 -11.12 -17.89 -23.01
N TYR A 266 -10.11 -17.15 -22.55
CA TYR A 266 -9.34 -17.51 -21.37
C TYR A 266 -10.18 -17.45 -20.09
N ALA A 267 -10.96 -16.39 -19.87
CA ALA A 267 -11.84 -16.27 -18.72
C ALA A 267 -12.89 -17.40 -18.68
N LYS A 268 -13.50 -17.75 -19.83
CA LYS A 268 -14.41 -18.90 -19.93
C LYS A 268 -13.72 -20.22 -19.63
N SER A 269 -12.47 -20.40 -20.06
CA SER A 269 -11.71 -21.63 -19.78
C SER A 269 -11.42 -21.81 -18.28
N LEU A 270 -11.18 -20.71 -17.56
CA LEU A 270 -10.98 -20.73 -16.11
C LEU A 270 -12.30 -21.03 -15.38
N LEU A 271 -13.39 -20.39 -15.79
CA LEU A 271 -14.73 -20.55 -15.19
C LEU A 271 -15.51 -21.76 -15.71
N ALA A 272 -14.92 -22.58 -16.58
CA ALA A 272 -15.58 -23.75 -17.14
C ALA A 272 -15.98 -24.72 -16.01
N ILE A 273 -17.25 -25.12 -16.00
CA ILE A 273 -17.84 -25.99 -14.99
C ILE A 273 -17.29 -27.41 -15.20
N PRO A 274 -16.51 -27.97 -14.27
CA PRO A 274 -15.95 -29.31 -14.42
C PRO A 274 -17.02 -30.39 -14.18
N ASP A 275 -16.92 -31.49 -14.94
CA ASP A 275 -17.81 -32.64 -14.80
C ASP A 275 -17.46 -33.50 -13.56
N ASP A 276 -16.27 -33.34 -12.99
CA ASP A 276 -15.73 -34.13 -11.89
C ASP A 276 -15.85 -33.43 -10.52
N GLU A 277 -16.14 -34.21 -9.47
CA GLU A 277 -16.30 -33.67 -8.09
C GLU A 277 -15.05 -32.94 -7.57
N ALA A 278 -13.85 -33.33 -8.02
CA ALA A 278 -12.60 -32.68 -7.62
C ALA A 278 -12.46 -31.31 -8.29
N GLY A 279 -12.75 -31.21 -9.59
CA GLY A 279 -12.82 -29.94 -10.32
C GLY A 279 -13.87 -28.99 -9.75
N GLN A 280 -15.02 -29.49 -9.29
CA GLN A 280 -16.05 -28.68 -8.64
C GLN A 280 -15.59 -28.09 -7.29
N ARG A 281 -14.64 -28.69 -6.59
CA ARG A 281 -14.05 -28.10 -5.36
C ARG A 281 -13.11 -26.95 -5.71
N ASN A 282 -12.37 -27.06 -6.81
CA ASN A 282 -11.44 -26.04 -7.27
C ASN A 282 -12.14 -24.83 -7.91
N ILE A 283 -13.44 -24.91 -8.22
CA ILE A 283 -14.19 -23.77 -8.77
C ILE A 283 -14.25 -22.57 -7.81
N GLN A 284 -14.13 -22.81 -6.49
CA GLN A 284 -14.14 -21.73 -5.50
C GLN A 284 -12.92 -20.81 -5.64
N GLU A 285 -11.75 -21.38 -5.97
CA GLU A 285 -10.53 -20.60 -6.22
C GLU A 285 -10.63 -19.83 -7.55
N ARG A 286 -11.38 -20.37 -8.51
CA ARG A 286 -11.58 -19.77 -9.84
C ARG A 286 -12.73 -18.77 -9.91
N ASP A 287 -13.65 -18.81 -8.94
CA ASP A 287 -14.71 -17.81 -8.73
C ASP A 287 -14.11 -16.51 -8.17
N ASP A 288 -13.15 -15.95 -8.88
CA ASP A 288 -12.43 -14.72 -8.56
C ASP A 288 -12.99 -13.57 -9.41
N TRP A 289 -13.24 -12.43 -8.77
CA TRP A 289 -13.73 -11.23 -9.44
C TRP A 289 -12.85 -10.79 -10.61
N ALA A 290 -11.52 -10.95 -10.54
CA ALA A 290 -10.63 -10.58 -11.63
C ALA A 290 -10.95 -11.35 -12.94
N VAL A 291 -11.35 -12.62 -12.82
CA VAL A 291 -11.72 -13.46 -13.97
C VAL A 291 -13.06 -13.01 -14.55
N TRP A 292 -14.05 -12.79 -13.68
CA TRP A 292 -15.36 -12.28 -14.08
C TRP A 292 -15.28 -10.89 -14.70
N ASN A 293 -14.49 -10.00 -14.13
CA ASN A 293 -14.26 -8.66 -14.64
C ASN A 293 -13.64 -8.70 -16.05
N LEU A 294 -12.65 -9.57 -16.31
CA LEU A 294 -12.14 -9.77 -17.66
C LEU A 294 -13.23 -10.28 -18.62
N LEU A 295 -14.05 -11.25 -18.20
CA LEU A 295 -15.15 -11.77 -19.02
C LEU A 295 -16.13 -10.66 -19.41
N VAL A 296 -16.55 -9.84 -18.46
CA VAL A 296 -17.46 -8.70 -18.67
C VAL A 296 -16.81 -7.68 -19.59
N MET A 297 -15.63 -7.16 -19.24
CA MET A 297 -14.93 -6.15 -20.04
C MET A 297 -14.66 -6.63 -21.47
N ALA A 298 -14.26 -7.89 -21.64
CA ALA A 298 -14.03 -8.47 -22.96
C ALA A 298 -15.33 -8.57 -23.78
N ALA A 299 -16.44 -9.00 -23.18
CA ALA A 299 -17.73 -9.05 -23.86
C ALA A 299 -18.19 -7.66 -24.33
N GLU A 300 -18.02 -6.63 -23.49
CA GLU A 300 -18.35 -5.25 -23.80
C GLU A 300 -17.50 -4.69 -24.97
N ASN A 301 -16.19 -4.94 -24.94
CA ASN A 301 -15.25 -4.35 -25.91
C ASN A 301 -15.17 -5.10 -27.24
N VAL A 302 -15.49 -6.41 -27.29
CA VAL A 302 -15.66 -7.14 -28.56
C VAL A 302 -16.82 -6.54 -29.36
N ASN A 303 -17.81 -5.93 -28.68
CA ASN A 303 -18.94 -5.20 -29.26
C ASN A 303 -19.70 -6.00 -30.35
N ASN A 304 -19.71 -7.34 -30.20
CA ASN A 304 -20.49 -8.25 -31.01
C ASN A 304 -21.72 -8.69 -30.18
N PRO A 305 -22.96 -8.46 -30.66
CA PRO A 305 -24.18 -8.91 -29.99
C PRO A 305 -24.17 -10.41 -29.63
N GLU A 306 -23.54 -11.24 -30.47
CA GLU A 306 -23.41 -12.68 -30.21
C GLU A 306 -22.49 -12.96 -29.01
N ALA A 307 -21.38 -12.24 -28.90
CA ALA A 307 -20.44 -12.41 -27.79
C ALA A 307 -21.04 -11.99 -26.45
N ILE A 308 -21.85 -10.93 -26.46
CA ILE A 308 -22.58 -10.46 -25.28
C ILE A 308 -23.64 -11.47 -24.87
N THR A 309 -24.45 -11.94 -25.83
CA THR A 309 -25.49 -12.96 -25.57
C THR A 309 -24.87 -14.25 -25.05
N ASP A 310 -23.75 -14.67 -25.64
CA ASP A 310 -23.00 -15.85 -25.21
C ASP A 310 -22.45 -15.68 -23.78
N ALA A 311 -21.86 -14.51 -23.47
CA ALA A 311 -21.40 -14.18 -22.11
C ALA A 311 -22.54 -14.16 -21.09
N GLN A 312 -23.69 -13.56 -21.41
CA GLN A 312 -24.89 -13.59 -20.56
C GLN A 312 -25.38 -15.01 -20.33
N SER A 313 -25.41 -15.84 -21.38
CA SER A 313 -25.82 -17.25 -21.28
C SER A 313 -24.86 -18.06 -20.40
N PHE A 314 -23.56 -17.77 -20.50
CA PHE A 314 -22.53 -18.41 -19.69
C PHE A 314 -22.68 -18.03 -18.21
N VAL A 315 -22.84 -16.74 -17.92
CA VAL A 315 -23.07 -16.24 -16.56
C VAL A 315 -24.34 -16.86 -15.96
N GLN A 316 -25.44 -16.91 -16.72
CA GLN A 316 -26.69 -17.48 -16.23
C GLN A 316 -26.55 -18.99 -15.92
N LYS A 317 -25.93 -19.76 -16.82
CA LYS A 317 -25.64 -21.19 -16.57
C LYS A 317 -24.80 -21.39 -15.32
N PHE A 318 -23.80 -20.52 -15.09
CA PHE A 318 -22.98 -20.59 -13.89
C PHE A 318 -23.79 -20.29 -12.63
N ILE A 319 -24.67 -19.29 -12.66
CA ILE A 319 -25.58 -18.97 -11.54
C ILE A 319 -26.55 -20.13 -11.27
N ASP A 320 -27.06 -20.80 -12.31
CA ASP A 320 -28.00 -21.91 -12.15
C ASP A 320 -27.35 -23.10 -11.42
N VAL A 321 -26.07 -23.37 -11.70
CA VAL A 321 -25.28 -24.42 -11.01
C VAL A 321 -24.79 -23.96 -9.64
N TYR A 322 -24.32 -22.72 -9.53
CA TYR A 322 -23.75 -22.12 -8.33
C TYR A 322 -24.54 -20.88 -7.88
N PRO A 323 -25.79 -21.03 -7.40
CA PRO A 323 -26.66 -19.91 -7.08
C PRO A 323 -26.16 -19.04 -5.93
N LYS A 324 -25.18 -19.51 -5.16
CA LYS A 324 -24.57 -18.75 -4.06
C LYS A 324 -23.36 -17.92 -4.47
N SER A 325 -22.90 -18.00 -5.73
CA SER A 325 -21.77 -17.20 -6.21
C SER A 325 -22.13 -15.72 -6.22
N ARG A 326 -21.40 -14.93 -5.41
CA ARG A 326 -21.52 -13.47 -5.38
C ARG A 326 -21.01 -12.87 -6.70
N ASN A 327 -19.86 -13.34 -7.18
CA ASN A 327 -19.18 -12.75 -8.33
C ASN A 327 -19.94 -12.99 -9.64
N ALA A 328 -20.49 -14.19 -9.86
CA ALA A 328 -21.31 -14.45 -11.04
C ALA A 328 -22.56 -13.55 -11.10
N ARG A 329 -23.20 -13.31 -9.95
CA ARG A 329 -24.34 -12.39 -9.86
C ARG A 329 -23.95 -10.93 -10.07
N LEU A 330 -22.78 -10.51 -9.60
CA LEU A 330 -22.23 -9.19 -9.90
C LEU A 330 -21.90 -9.05 -11.38
N ALA A 331 -21.32 -10.07 -12.01
CA ALA A 331 -21.08 -10.07 -13.46
C ALA A 331 -22.39 -9.91 -14.26
N ARG A 332 -23.49 -10.55 -13.80
CA ARG A 332 -24.83 -10.35 -14.39
C ARG A 332 -25.31 -8.90 -14.22
N LEU A 333 -25.11 -8.30 -13.05
CA LEU A 333 -25.45 -6.89 -12.81
C LEU A 333 -24.64 -5.96 -13.72
N ASP A 334 -23.33 -6.16 -13.84
CA ASP A 334 -22.47 -5.35 -14.71
C ASP A 334 -22.89 -5.44 -16.18
N LEU A 335 -23.10 -6.65 -16.72
CA LEU A 335 -23.57 -6.83 -18.09
C LEU A 335 -24.93 -6.16 -18.33
N THR A 336 -25.84 -6.20 -17.34
CA THR A 336 -27.16 -5.55 -17.44
C THR A 336 -27.03 -4.04 -17.41
N HIS A 337 -26.23 -3.53 -16.49
CA HIS A 337 -25.99 -2.11 -16.30
C HIS A 337 -25.28 -1.48 -17.50
N TRP A 338 -24.33 -2.19 -18.11
CA TRP A 338 -23.72 -1.79 -19.36
C TRP A 338 -24.74 -1.75 -20.50
N ASN A 339 -25.56 -2.80 -20.69
CA ASN A 339 -26.61 -2.80 -21.71
C ASN A 339 -27.64 -1.68 -21.53
N PHE A 340 -27.96 -1.33 -20.28
CA PHE A 340 -28.78 -0.16 -19.95
C PHE A 340 -28.10 1.15 -20.37
N LYS A 341 -26.81 1.34 -20.05
CA LYS A 341 -26.04 2.51 -20.47
C LYS A 341 -25.90 2.63 -21.99
N SER A 342 -25.78 1.51 -22.68
CA SER A 342 -25.74 1.42 -24.15
C SER A 342 -27.10 1.67 -24.81
N GLY A 343 -28.19 1.81 -24.04
CA GLY A 343 -29.54 2.06 -24.53
C GLY A 343 -30.27 0.82 -25.08
N VAL A 344 -29.67 -0.38 -24.92
CA VAL A 344 -30.26 -1.65 -25.35
C VAL A 344 -31.37 -2.09 -24.39
N LEU A 345 -31.13 -1.95 -23.09
CA LEU A 345 -32.10 -2.24 -22.03
C LEU A 345 -32.72 -0.96 -21.46
N LYS A 346 -33.91 -1.09 -20.88
CA LYS A 346 -34.64 0.02 -20.25
C LYS A 346 -34.42 0.03 -18.73
N SER A 347 -34.79 1.14 -18.08
CA SER A 347 -34.70 1.30 -16.61
C SER A 347 -35.34 0.14 -15.85
N HIS A 348 -36.47 -0.36 -16.36
CA HIS A 348 -37.18 -1.50 -15.80
C HIS A 348 -36.32 -2.77 -15.68
N ASP A 349 -35.46 -3.05 -16.67
CA ASP A 349 -34.67 -4.29 -16.71
C ASP A 349 -33.51 -4.23 -15.71
N LEU A 350 -32.89 -3.06 -15.57
CA LEU A 350 -31.87 -2.80 -14.55
C LEU A 350 -32.49 -2.86 -13.15
N PHE A 351 -33.66 -2.24 -12.96
CA PHE A 351 -34.41 -2.28 -11.71
C PHE A 351 -34.75 -3.71 -11.31
N ALA A 352 -35.31 -4.52 -12.22
CA ALA A 352 -35.64 -5.92 -11.96
C ALA A 352 -34.41 -6.74 -11.55
N THR A 353 -33.28 -6.54 -12.23
CA THR A 353 -32.02 -7.25 -11.92
C THR A 353 -31.46 -6.83 -10.55
N CYS A 354 -31.54 -5.54 -10.20
CA CYS A 354 -31.18 -5.04 -8.88
C CYS A 354 -32.07 -5.63 -7.78
N GLN A 355 -33.38 -5.76 -8.04
CA GLN A 355 -34.33 -6.35 -7.09
C GLN A 355 -34.01 -7.82 -6.84
N GLU A 356 -33.78 -8.60 -7.91
CA GLU A 356 -33.42 -10.01 -7.80
C GLU A 356 -32.11 -10.19 -7.01
N TYR A 357 -31.10 -9.35 -7.28
CA TYR A 357 -29.85 -9.37 -6.54
C TYR A 357 -30.06 -9.06 -5.06
N PHE A 358 -30.86 -8.04 -4.74
CA PHE A 358 -31.19 -7.69 -3.36
C PHE A 358 -31.89 -8.84 -2.65
N ASP A 359 -32.92 -9.43 -3.25
CA ASP A 359 -33.70 -10.48 -2.62
C ASP A 359 -32.86 -11.69 -2.26
N CYS A 360 -31.87 -12.02 -3.11
CA CYS A 360 -30.99 -13.14 -2.86
C CYS A 360 -29.82 -12.85 -1.91
N ASN A 361 -29.40 -11.58 -1.76
CA ASN A 361 -28.21 -11.20 -0.97
C ASN A 361 -28.52 -10.30 0.23
N ARG A 362 -29.78 -9.94 0.49
CA ARG A 362 -30.20 -9.01 1.58
C ARG A 362 -29.66 -9.36 2.96
N THR A 363 -29.42 -10.63 3.27
CA THR A 363 -28.86 -11.09 4.55
C THR A 363 -27.35 -10.93 4.66
N LYS A 364 -26.68 -10.43 3.61
CA LYS A 364 -25.22 -10.29 3.54
C LYS A 364 -24.81 -8.83 3.73
N LEU A 365 -23.74 -8.59 4.48
CA LEU A 365 -23.25 -7.24 4.80
C LEU A 365 -22.80 -6.44 3.57
N TYR A 366 -22.33 -7.14 2.53
CA TYR A 366 -21.88 -6.52 1.27
C TYR A 366 -23.02 -6.11 0.32
N CYS A 367 -24.27 -6.48 0.61
CA CYS A 367 -25.39 -6.25 -0.32
C CYS A 367 -25.57 -4.76 -0.67
N PHE A 368 -25.50 -3.88 0.34
CA PHE A 368 -25.55 -2.45 0.12
C PHE A 368 -24.39 -1.95 -0.75
N THR A 369 -23.14 -2.29 -0.39
CA THR A 369 -21.95 -1.82 -1.11
C THR A 369 -21.94 -2.25 -2.57
N ASP A 370 -22.45 -3.45 -2.83
CA ASP A 370 -22.54 -4.01 -4.17
C ASP A 370 -23.60 -3.30 -5.01
N LEU A 371 -24.76 -2.98 -4.44
CA LEU A 371 -25.88 -2.40 -5.19
C LEU A 371 -25.78 -0.88 -5.43
N VAL A 372 -25.07 -0.13 -4.58
CA VAL A 372 -25.05 1.35 -4.63
C VAL A 372 -24.69 1.87 -6.02
N GLY A 373 -23.67 1.31 -6.69
CA GLY A 373 -23.24 1.77 -8.01
C GLY A 373 -24.29 1.55 -9.12
N TYR A 374 -25.10 0.51 -9.00
CA TYR A 374 -26.13 0.14 -10.00
C TYR A 374 -27.46 0.84 -9.79
N LEU A 375 -27.73 1.29 -8.56
CA LEU A 375 -28.95 2.04 -8.22
C LEU A 375 -28.83 3.53 -8.59
N GLN A 376 -27.63 4.12 -8.52
CA GLN A 376 -27.39 5.53 -8.86
C GLN A 376 -27.95 6.02 -10.20
N PRO A 377 -27.91 5.25 -11.31
CA PRO A 377 -28.46 5.67 -12.59
C PRO A 377 -29.98 5.63 -12.71
N LEU A 378 -30.68 4.99 -11.77
CA LEU A 378 -32.14 4.89 -11.80
C LEU A 378 -32.78 6.26 -11.49
N ASP A 379 -33.98 6.48 -12.02
CA ASP A 379 -34.71 7.72 -11.74
C ASP A 379 -35.22 7.78 -10.28
N LYS A 380 -35.61 8.98 -9.83
CA LYS A 380 -36.10 9.17 -8.45
C LYS A 380 -37.32 8.30 -8.13
N ALA A 381 -38.16 7.99 -9.12
CA ALA A 381 -39.39 7.22 -8.91
C ALA A 381 -39.06 5.73 -8.69
N ASP A 382 -38.19 5.16 -9.51
CA ASP A 382 -37.71 3.79 -9.40
C ASP A 382 -36.85 3.59 -8.15
N LEU A 383 -36.01 4.57 -7.78
CA LEU A 383 -35.31 4.56 -6.49
C LEU A 383 -36.27 4.54 -5.30
N ALA A 384 -37.34 5.33 -5.33
CA ALA A 384 -38.34 5.32 -4.26
C ALA A 384 -39.04 3.97 -4.16
N LYS A 385 -39.42 3.36 -5.30
CA LYS A 385 -39.98 1.99 -5.35
C LYS A 385 -38.99 0.95 -4.83
N PHE A 386 -37.70 1.09 -5.15
CA PHE A 386 -36.66 0.15 -4.70
C PHE A 386 -36.50 0.19 -3.18
N VAL A 387 -36.44 1.40 -2.61
CA VAL A 387 -36.37 1.58 -1.15
C VAL A 387 -37.61 1.01 -0.47
N GLU A 388 -38.79 1.25 -1.04
CA GLU A 388 -40.04 0.67 -0.55
C GLU A 388 -40.01 -0.87 -0.59
N HIS A 389 -39.52 -1.47 -1.68
CA HIS A 389 -39.31 -2.91 -1.80
C HIS A 389 -38.35 -3.42 -0.72
N ALA A 390 -37.18 -2.78 -0.57
CA ALA A 390 -36.16 -3.17 0.40
C ALA A 390 -36.69 -3.17 1.85
N LEU A 391 -37.51 -2.17 2.20
CA LEU A 391 -38.16 -2.06 3.51
C LEU A 391 -39.33 -3.05 3.68
N LYS A 392 -40.16 -3.28 2.66
CA LYS A 392 -41.32 -4.18 2.70
C LYS A 392 -40.94 -5.65 2.73
N SER A 393 -39.92 -6.05 1.97
CA SER A 393 -39.46 -7.43 1.88
C SER A 393 -39.02 -8.03 3.22
N GLN A 394 -38.84 -7.19 4.26
CA GLN A 394 -38.56 -7.61 5.63
C GLN A 394 -39.81 -7.89 6.46
N LYS A 395 -40.92 -7.19 6.20
CA LYS A 395 -42.18 -7.41 6.95
C LYS A 395 -42.79 -8.79 6.66
N ASN A 396 -42.60 -9.30 5.45
CA ASN A 396 -43.12 -10.60 5.03
C ASN A 396 -42.23 -11.80 5.44
N GLY A 397 -41.02 -11.56 5.96
CA GLY A 397 -40.10 -12.63 6.38
C GLY A 397 -40.43 -13.27 7.73
N ASN A 398 -41.35 -12.68 8.50
CA ASN A 398 -41.76 -13.19 9.81
C ASN A 398 -42.92 -14.19 9.75
N GLU A 399 -43.54 -14.44 8.59
CA GLU A 399 -44.80 -15.22 8.51
C GLU A 399 -44.83 -16.41 7.54
N GLN A 400 -43.74 -16.78 6.84
CA GLN A 400 -43.72 -18.03 6.05
C GLN A 400 -42.44 -18.86 6.19
N GLY A 401 -42.51 -19.88 7.05
CA GLY A 401 -42.20 -21.25 6.64
C GLY A 401 -40.77 -21.77 6.84
N LEU A 402 -40.31 -21.89 8.08
CA LEU A 402 -39.71 -23.13 8.62
C LEU A 402 -39.62 -23.06 10.15
N ALA A 403 -40.78 -22.91 10.80
CA ALA A 403 -40.93 -23.44 12.15
C ALA A 403 -40.84 -24.97 12.03
N ASP A 404 -40.16 -25.61 12.97
CA ASP A 404 -39.86 -27.06 13.05
C ASP A 404 -38.60 -27.45 12.26
N SER A 405 -37.37 -27.23 12.72
CA SER A 405 -36.75 -28.08 13.76
C SER A 405 -35.36 -27.57 14.24
N VAL A 406 -35.01 -26.30 13.98
CA VAL A 406 -33.65 -25.74 14.29
C VAL A 406 -33.70 -24.58 15.31
N SER A 407 -34.90 -24.13 15.71
CA SER A 407 -35.13 -22.93 16.51
C SER A 407 -34.71 -22.99 17.99
N LYS A 408 -33.99 -24.03 18.42
CA LYS A 408 -33.38 -24.09 19.77
C LYS A 408 -31.85 -23.89 19.79
N LEU A 409 -31.20 -23.68 18.64
CA LEU A 409 -29.73 -23.49 18.56
C LEU A 409 -29.26 -22.07 18.19
N THR A 410 -30.15 -21.12 17.86
CA THR A 410 -29.74 -19.76 17.44
C THR A 410 -30.64 -18.69 18.04
N ILE A 411 -30.61 -18.56 19.36
CA ILE A 411 -31.16 -17.38 20.05
C ILE A 411 -30.24 -16.15 19.81
N ASN A 412 -28.94 -16.38 19.55
CA ASN A 412 -27.94 -15.32 19.39
C ASN A 412 -27.37 -15.21 17.96
N ASP A 413 -28.20 -15.01 16.92
CA ASP A 413 -27.68 -14.72 15.57
C ASP A 413 -27.48 -13.20 15.35
N PRO A 414 -26.24 -12.68 15.37
CA PRO A 414 -25.96 -11.25 15.18
C PRO A 414 -26.31 -10.77 13.76
N PHE A 415 -26.57 -11.67 12.81
CA PHE A 415 -26.91 -11.34 11.42
C PHE A 415 -28.42 -11.23 11.15
N LYS A 416 -29.28 -11.54 12.13
CA LYS A 416 -30.75 -11.52 11.98
C LYS A 416 -31.29 -10.17 11.48
N GLY A 417 -30.68 -9.06 11.91
CA GLY A 417 -31.09 -7.69 11.53
C GLY A 417 -30.49 -7.15 10.23
N VAL A 418 -29.54 -7.86 9.61
CA VAL A 418 -28.77 -7.36 8.44
C VAL A 418 -29.64 -6.93 7.26
N PRO A 419 -30.72 -7.65 6.89
CA PRO A 419 -31.60 -7.20 5.82
C PRO A 419 -32.22 -5.82 6.04
N MET A 420 -32.64 -5.52 7.28
CA MET A 420 -33.19 -4.21 7.63
C MET A 420 -32.11 -3.14 7.65
N ILE A 421 -30.92 -3.47 8.15
CA ILE A 421 -29.75 -2.58 8.12
C ILE A 421 -29.40 -2.20 6.68
N ASN A 422 -29.36 -3.17 5.76
CA ASN A 422 -29.14 -2.91 4.34
C ASN A 422 -30.23 -2.01 3.73
N ALA A 423 -31.51 -2.26 4.05
CA ALA A 423 -32.61 -1.42 3.59
C ALA A 423 -32.50 0.03 4.08
N LEU A 424 -32.12 0.23 5.35
CA LEU A 424 -31.90 1.57 5.92
C LEU A 424 -30.67 2.27 5.34
N LYS A 425 -29.60 1.54 5.01
CA LYS A 425 -28.45 2.11 4.28
C LYS A 425 -28.87 2.60 2.89
N ILE A 426 -29.68 1.83 2.17
CA ILE A 426 -30.23 2.22 0.86
C ILE A 426 -31.14 3.45 1.00
N GLU A 427 -32.04 3.46 1.98
CA GLU A 427 -32.90 4.62 2.26
C GLU A 427 -32.07 5.88 2.58
N TYR A 428 -31.07 5.75 3.46
CA TYR A 428 -30.16 6.84 3.80
C TYR A 428 -29.44 7.39 2.57
N CYS A 429 -28.92 6.52 1.70
CA CYS A 429 -28.18 6.93 0.52
C CYS A 429 -29.07 7.61 -0.54
N PHE A 430 -30.24 7.03 -0.84
CA PHE A 430 -31.03 7.44 -2.01
C PHE A 430 -32.26 8.29 -1.71
N GLN A 431 -32.70 8.39 -0.46
CA GLN A 431 -33.83 9.26 -0.09
C GLN A 431 -33.46 10.41 0.85
N LEU A 432 -32.43 10.22 1.68
CA LEU A 432 -31.96 11.26 2.61
C LEU A 432 -30.77 12.00 2.01
N SER A 433 -29.67 11.32 1.71
CA SER A 433 -28.45 11.97 1.24
C SER A 433 -28.57 12.61 -0.16
N SER A 434 -29.52 12.18 -0.99
CA SER A 434 -29.64 12.61 -2.39
C SER A 434 -30.46 13.88 -2.60
N ASP A 435 -31.27 14.28 -1.60
CA ASP A 435 -32.22 15.39 -1.69
C ASP A 435 -32.13 16.30 -0.45
N GLU A 436 -30.90 16.67 -0.09
CA GLU A 436 -30.58 17.39 1.16
C GLU A 436 -31.39 18.67 1.36
N SER A 437 -31.72 19.38 0.28
CA SER A 437 -32.48 20.65 0.31
C SER A 437 -33.95 20.50 0.67
N ASN A 438 -34.56 19.32 0.46
CA ASN A 438 -36.00 19.10 0.63
C ASN A 438 -36.36 18.26 1.85
N ILE A 439 -35.37 17.93 2.70
CA ILE A 439 -35.59 17.06 3.85
C ILE A 439 -35.99 17.86 5.07
N THR A 440 -37.15 17.50 5.62
CA THR A 440 -37.63 18.08 6.87
C THR A 440 -36.88 17.49 8.06
N ARG A 441 -36.70 18.30 9.10
CA ARG A 441 -36.16 17.85 10.39
C ARG A 441 -36.91 16.64 10.96
N GLN A 442 -38.24 16.62 10.80
CA GLN A 442 -39.07 15.52 11.26
C GLN A 442 -38.68 14.19 10.59
N ARG A 443 -38.42 14.19 9.28
CA ARG A 443 -38.02 12.98 8.56
C ARG A 443 -36.66 12.45 9.03
N VAL A 444 -35.73 13.34 9.37
CA VAL A 444 -34.44 12.98 9.98
C VAL A 444 -34.64 12.37 11.36
N GLU A 445 -35.45 12.99 12.20
CA GLU A 445 -35.76 12.50 13.55
C GLU A 445 -36.49 11.14 13.50
N ASP A 446 -37.42 10.95 12.56
CA ASP A 446 -38.12 9.68 12.32
C ASP A 446 -37.17 8.56 11.87
N PHE A 447 -36.21 8.87 10.98
CA PHE A 447 -35.18 7.91 10.57
C PHE A 447 -34.28 7.51 11.73
N VAL A 448 -33.77 8.49 12.49
CA VAL A 448 -32.95 8.26 13.69
C VAL A 448 -33.70 7.42 14.73
N ALA A 449 -34.98 7.71 14.96
CA ALA A 449 -35.82 6.95 15.88
C ALA A 449 -35.97 5.48 15.45
N ARG A 450 -36.17 5.21 14.15
CA ARG A 450 -36.22 3.83 13.62
C ARG A 450 -34.90 3.09 13.79
N CYS A 451 -33.77 3.73 13.52
CA CYS A 451 -32.45 3.13 13.76
C CYS A 451 -32.27 2.74 15.23
N PHE A 452 -32.63 3.62 16.16
CA PHE A 452 -32.54 3.32 17.60
C PHE A 452 -33.50 2.25 18.07
N GLN A 453 -34.72 2.24 17.55
CA GLN A 453 -35.70 1.21 17.89
C GLN A 453 -35.15 -0.17 17.52
N LEU A 454 -34.66 -0.33 16.28
CA LEU A 454 -34.07 -1.58 15.82
C LEU A 454 -32.80 -1.96 16.59
N TYR A 455 -31.99 -0.97 16.96
CA TYR A 455 -30.80 -1.19 17.78
C TYR A 455 -31.17 -1.76 19.15
N ARG A 456 -32.21 -1.22 19.80
CA ARG A 456 -32.71 -1.70 21.10
C ARG A 456 -33.37 -3.06 21.03
N GLU A 457 -34.01 -3.38 19.92
CA GLU A 457 -34.65 -4.68 19.67
C GLU A 457 -33.61 -5.79 19.36
N THR A 458 -32.36 -5.43 19.09
CA THR A 458 -31.29 -6.40 18.84
C THR A 458 -30.72 -6.91 20.16
N GLU A 459 -30.75 -8.22 20.36
CA GLU A 459 -30.14 -8.86 21.53
C GLU A 459 -28.60 -8.69 21.51
N ARG A 460 -28.03 -8.31 22.66
CA ARG A 460 -26.59 -8.05 22.82
C ARG A 460 -26.04 -8.80 24.03
N PRO A 461 -24.75 -9.18 24.02
CA PRO A 461 -24.07 -9.70 25.21
C PRO A 461 -24.17 -8.73 26.38
N GLU A 462 -24.15 -9.26 27.61
CA GLU A 462 -24.14 -8.43 28.82
C GLU A 462 -22.86 -7.57 28.89
N ARG A 463 -23.02 -6.32 29.33
CA ARG A 463 -21.95 -5.32 29.44
C ARG A 463 -20.85 -5.67 30.45
N ASP A 464 -21.11 -6.65 31.32
CA ASP A 464 -20.17 -7.13 32.34
C ASP A 464 -19.18 -8.18 31.79
N SER A 465 -19.31 -8.56 30.51
CA SER A 465 -18.32 -9.37 29.81
C SER A 465 -17.00 -8.59 29.60
N GLU A 466 -15.86 -9.29 29.59
CA GLU A 466 -14.56 -8.64 29.38
C GLU A 466 -14.57 -7.86 28.05
N SER A 467 -14.12 -6.60 28.05
CA SER A 467 -14.13 -5.74 26.85
C SER A 467 -13.48 -6.37 25.62
N SER A 468 -12.45 -7.21 25.82
CA SER A 468 -11.75 -7.97 24.77
C SER A 468 -12.60 -9.04 24.09
N THR A 469 -13.73 -9.41 24.68
CA THR A 469 -14.69 -10.40 24.17
C THR A 469 -15.88 -9.78 23.45
N ILE A 470 -16.02 -8.44 23.50
CA ILE A 470 -17.11 -7.70 22.85
C ILE A 470 -16.67 -7.27 21.45
N GLU A 471 -17.03 -8.08 20.45
CA GLU A 471 -16.81 -7.77 19.03
C GLU A 471 -17.85 -6.79 18.48
N SER A 472 -17.45 -6.02 17.45
CA SER A 472 -18.40 -5.16 16.71
C SER A 472 -19.46 -6.01 16.02
N GLN A 473 -20.71 -5.55 16.09
CA GLN A 473 -21.85 -6.26 15.52
C GLN A 473 -22.43 -5.53 14.32
N PRO A 474 -23.10 -6.23 13.38
CA PRO A 474 -23.80 -5.57 12.28
C PRO A 474 -24.79 -4.49 12.73
N SER A 475 -25.43 -4.68 13.89
CA SER A 475 -26.38 -3.73 14.45
C SER A 475 -25.75 -2.39 14.89
N ASP A 476 -24.43 -2.33 15.08
CA ASP A 476 -23.71 -1.09 15.37
C ASP A 476 -23.88 -0.05 14.26
N ASP A 477 -24.03 -0.51 13.01
CA ASP A 477 -24.28 0.34 11.85
C ASP A 477 -25.52 1.21 12.02
N LEU A 478 -26.51 0.78 12.82
CA LEU A 478 -27.72 1.57 13.10
C LEU A 478 -27.39 2.85 13.89
N CYS A 479 -26.53 2.73 14.90
CA CYS A 479 -26.05 3.88 15.68
C CYS A 479 -25.16 4.79 14.84
N ILE A 480 -24.30 4.20 13.99
CA ILE A 480 -23.46 4.97 13.06
C ILE A 480 -24.33 5.73 12.05
N LEU A 481 -25.32 5.09 11.44
CA LEU A 481 -26.27 5.71 10.51
C LEU A 481 -27.06 6.84 11.19
N ALA A 482 -27.53 6.63 12.41
CA ALA A 482 -28.22 7.66 13.19
C ALA A 482 -27.32 8.87 13.45
N ALA A 483 -26.08 8.64 13.91
CA ALA A 483 -25.11 9.71 14.15
C ALA A 483 -24.73 10.44 12.84
N MET A 484 -24.48 9.72 11.76
CA MET A 484 -24.20 10.29 10.44
C MET A 484 -25.36 11.15 9.92
N CYS A 485 -26.59 10.69 10.09
CA CYS A 485 -27.79 11.44 9.70
C CYS A 485 -27.88 12.76 10.46
N LEU A 486 -27.69 12.75 11.79
CA LEU A 486 -27.65 13.97 12.59
C LEU A 486 -26.52 14.92 12.16
N VAL A 487 -25.29 14.41 12.01
CA VAL A 487 -24.13 15.22 11.63
C VAL A 487 -24.33 15.85 10.26
N ARG A 488 -24.90 15.13 9.30
CA ARG A 488 -25.09 15.60 7.92
C ARG A 488 -26.17 16.69 7.83
N PHE A 489 -27.31 16.48 8.48
CA PHE A 489 -28.44 17.42 8.44
C PHE A 489 -28.41 18.42 9.61
N ASN A 490 -27.21 18.85 10.00
CA ASN A 490 -27.07 19.87 11.02
C ASN A 490 -27.63 21.22 10.52
N GLY A 491 -28.33 21.94 11.40
CA GLY A 491 -28.83 23.27 11.07
C GLY A 491 -27.67 24.26 10.86
N THR A 492 -27.91 25.30 10.06
CA THR A 492 -26.91 26.36 9.78
C THR A 492 -26.59 27.23 10.99
N GLU A 493 -27.50 27.30 11.96
CA GLU A 493 -27.30 28.03 13.22
C GLU A 493 -26.32 27.28 14.14
N GLN A 494 -25.31 27.99 14.66
CA GLN A 494 -24.26 27.41 15.52
C GLN A 494 -24.83 26.65 16.72
N ASN A 495 -25.82 27.21 17.42
CA ASN A 495 -26.46 26.54 18.57
C ASN A 495 -27.16 25.23 18.18
N ILE A 496 -27.81 25.19 17.02
CA ILE A 496 -28.50 23.98 16.53
C ILE A 496 -27.45 22.93 16.13
N ARG A 497 -26.36 23.37 15.50
CA ARG A 497 -25.23 22.51 15.12
C ARG A 497 -24.59 21.85 16.33
N ASP A 498 -24.30 22.60 17.39
CA ASP A 498 -23.67 22.07 18.61
C ASP A 498 -24.58 21.06 19.30
N ILE A 499 -25.88 21.33 19.43
CA ILE A 499 -26.86 20.38 19.99
C ILE A 499 -26.89 19.08 19.17
N THR A 500 -26.83 19.20 17.85
CA THR A 500 -26.88 18.04 16.94
C THR A 500 -25.60 17.21 17.04
N LEU A 501 -24.44 17.87 17.14
CA LEU A 501 -23.15 17.22 17.37
C LEU A 501 -23.08 16.54 18.74
N ILE A 502 -23.60 17.17 19.79
CA ILE A 502 -23.69 16.57 21.14
C ILE A 502 -24.60 15.35 21.14
N ARG A 503 -25.75 15.42 20.46
CA ARG A 503 -26.63 14.26 20.27
C ARG A 503 -25.88 13.13 19.58
N ALA A 504 -25.27 13.39 18.43
CA ALA A 504 -24.50 12.40 17.68
C ALA A 504 -23.37 11.80 18.52
N ALA A 505 -22.60 12.61 19.26
CA ALA A 505 -21.59 12.14 20.20
C ALA A 505 -22.19 11.22 21.26
N SER A 506 -23.35 11.57 21.82
CA SER A 506 -24.04 10.76 22.83
C SER A 506 -24.49 9.39 22.28
N ILE A 507 -24.93 9.34 21.01
CA ILE A 507 -25.24 8.07 20.32
C ILE A 507 -24.00 7.18 20.27
N LEU A 508 -22.88 7.74 19.80
CA LEU A 508 -21.64 7.01 19.60
C LEU A 508 -21.02 6.61 20.94
N GLU A 509 -21.05 7.46 21.95
CA GLU A 509 -20.64 7.12 23.32
C GLU A 509 -21.43 5.92 23.84
N HIS A 510 -22.75 5.91 23.65
CA HIS A 510 -23.59 4.76 24.03
C HIS A 510 -23.20 3.49 23.27
N LEU A 511 -22.98 3.60 21.96
CA LEU A 511 -22.51 2.48 21.14
C LEU A 511 -21.17 1.93 21.65
N ILE A 512 -20.22 2.79 22.03
CA ILE A 512 -18.91 2.36 22.54
C ILE A 512 -19.01 1.65 23.91
N LEU A 513 -20.09 1.85 24.68
CA LEU A 513 -20.34 1.03 25.87
C LEU A 513 -20.71 -0.41 25.50
N ASP A 514 -21.46 -0.59 24.41
CA ASP A 514 -21.90 -1.91 23.94
C ASP A 514 -20.88 -2.55 22.97
N SER A 515 -19.98 -1.78 22.37
CA SER A 515 -18.99 -2.22 21.37
C SER A 515 -17.71 -1.37 21.46
N PRO A 516 -16.87 -1.60 22.50
CA PRO A 516 -15.74 -0.73 22.83
C PRO A 516 -14.69 -0.57 21.73
N HIS A 517 -14.57 -1.57 20.86
CA HIS A 517 -13.58 -1.66 19.79
C HIS A 517 -14.10 -1.21 18.41
N ASN A 518 -15.31 -0.65 18.33
CA ASN A 518 -15.86 -0.18 17.05
C ASN A 518 -15.09 1.04 16.53
N TYR A 519 -14.17 0.80 15.58
CA TYR A 519 -13.26 1.83 15.08
C TYR A 519 -13.98 2.95 14.31
N MET A 520 -15.08 2.66 13.63
CA MET A 520 -15.86 3.67 12.90
C MET A 520 -16.46 4.68 13.87
N ALA A 521 -17.05 4.18 14.97
CA ALA A 521 -17.62 5.01 16.01
C ALA A 521 -16.54 5.84 16.73
N LEU A 522 -15.40 5.23 17.07
CA LEU A 522 -14.26 5.94 17.69
C LEU A 522 -13.73 7.06 16.78
N LEU A 523 -13.51 6.79 15.49
CA LEU A 523 -13.03 7.80 14.53
C LEU A 523 -14.03 8.95 14.37
N LEU A 524 -15.32 8.65 14.22
CA LEU A 524 -16.34 9.67 14.10
C LEU A 524 -16.46 10.51 15.38
N LEU A 525 -16.35 9.89 16.55
CA LEU A 525 -16.38 10.55 17.84
C LEU A 525 -15.17 11.49 18.04
N VAL A 526 -13.96 11.08 17.64
CA VAL A 526 -12.77 11.96 17.62
C VAL A 526 -13.05 13.22 16.79
N ARG A 527 -13.61 13.06 15.58
CA ARG A 527 -13.92 14.22 14.70
C ARG A 527 -15.00 15.11 15.29
N ILE A 528 -16.05 14.54 15.88
CA ILE A 528 -17.11 15.31 16.54
C ILE A 528 -16.53 16.08 17.75
N TYR A 529 -15.68 15.46 18.56
CA TYR A 529 -15.04 16.14 19.69
C TYR A 529 -14.14 17.29 19.27
N LEU A 530 -13.37 17.13 18.19
CA LEU A 530 -12.58 18.25 17.65
C LEU A 530 -13.47 19.39 17.13
N LEU A 531 -14.61 19.09 16.51
CA LEU A 531 -15.58 20.10 16.08
C LEU A 531 -16.22 20.84 17.26
N LEU A 532 -16.46 20.15 18.37
CA LEU A 532 -16.96 20.73 19.62
C LEU A 532 -15.88 21.44 20.45
N GLY A 533 -14.61 21.43 20.02
CA GLY A 533 -13.48 21.97 20.78
C GLY A 533 -13.07 21.12 22.00
N ALA A 534 -13.61 19.92 22.14
CA ALA A 534 -13.35 19.00 23.25
C ALA A 534 -12.10 18.14 23.02
N GLY A 535 -10.93 18.79 22.84
CA GLY A 535 -9.68 18.11 22.47
C GLY A 535 -9.21 17.03 23.45
N SER A 536 -9.44 17.20 24.76
CA SER A 536 -9.10 16.19 25.76
C SER A 536 -9.89 14.89 25.59
N LEU A 537 -11.17 14.98 25.21
CA LEU A 537 -12.00 13.81 24.90
C LEU A 537 -11.61 13.18 23.55
N ALA A 538 -11.20 14.01 22.59
CA ALA A 538 -10.66 13.52 21.31
C ALA A 538 -9.37 12.71 21.51
N LEU A 539 -8.42 13.20 22.31
CA LEU A 539 -7.18 12.48 22.64
C LEU A 539 -7.46 11.15 23.35
N LYS A 540 -8.31 11.17 24.38
CA LYS A 540 -8.74 9.96 25.11
C LYS A 540 -9.45 8.95 24.21
N THR A 541 -10.27 9.41 23.27
CA THR A 541 -10.97 8.52 22.34
C THR A 541 -10.01 7.96 21.30
N PHE A 542 -9.06 8.77 20.82
CA PHE A 542 -8.07 8.34 19.84
C PHE A 542 -7.08 7.32 20.41
N SER A 543 -6.71 7.40 21.70
CA SER A 543 -5.83 6.40 22.32
C SER A 543 -6.45 4.99 22.32
N LYS A 544 -7.78 4.87 22.42
CA LYS A 544 -8.50 3.58 22.32
C LYS A 544 -8.28 2.88 20.97
N LEU A 545 -8.03 3.62 19.88
CA LEU A 545 -7.72 3.05 18.57
C LEU A 545 -6.37 2.34 18.53
N SER A 546 -5.49 2.56 19.52
CA SER A 546 -4.17 1.93 19.62
C SER A 546 -3.33 2.07 18.34
N VAL A 547 -3.35 3.26 17.73
CA VAL A 547 -2.67 3.58 16.47
C VAL A 547 -1.16 3.33 16.57
N LYS A 548 -0.62 2.52 15.66
CA LYS A 548 0.79 2.13 15.62
C LYS A 548 1.36 2.15 14.20
N GLN A 549 2.66 2.43 14.09
CA GLN A 549 3.45 2.31 12.86
C GLN A 549 2.79 3.04 11.67
N VAL A 550 2.54 2.35 10.55
CA VAL A 550 1.94 2.91 9.33
C VAL A 550 0.57 3.56 9.55
N GLN A 551 -0.13 3.23 10.63
CA GLN A 551 -1.40 3.88 10.96
C GLN A 551 -1.20 5.37 11.33
N PHE A 552 0.01 5.80 11.72
CA PHE A 552 0.33 7.22 11.88
C PHE A 552 0.30 7.99 10.54
N GLU A 553 0.60 7.32 9.43
CA GLU A 553 0.47 7.90 8.08
C GLU A 553 -1.01 7.95 7.67
N THR A 554 -1.77 6.87 7.87
CA THR A 554 -3.09 6.72 7.26
C THR A 554 -4.26 7.16 8.13
N VAL A 555 -4.14 7.17 9.46
CA VAL A 555 -5.25 7.42 10.38
C VAL A 555 -5.02 8.65 11.26
N ALA A 556 -3.78 8.93 11.65
CA ALA A 556 -3.53 9.93 12.69
C ALA A 556 -3.86 11.38 12.30
N HIS A 557 -4.00 11.68 11.01
CA HIS A 557 -4.54 12.96 10.54
C HIS A 557 -5.94 13.25 11.11
N ASN A 558 -6.74 12.23 11.47
CA ASN A 558 -8.05 12.42 12.11
C ASN A 558 -7.96 13.19 13.42
N LEU A 559 -6.89 12.97 14.19
CA LEU A 559 -6.61 13.67 15.44
C LEU A 559 -5.75 14.92 15.23
N PHE A 560 -4.63 14.80 14.51
CA PHE A 560 -3.61 15.86 14.47
C PHE A 560 -3.99 17.08 13.64
N THR A 561 -4.98 16.96 12.75
CA THR A 561 -5.46 18.09 11.95
C THR A 561 -5.98 19.20 12.86
N ARG A 562 -5.34 20.38 12.81
CA ARG A 562 -5.66 21.56 13.63
C ARG A 562 -5.54 21.37 15.15
N LEU A 563 -4.96 20.26 15.63
CA LEU A 563 -4.88 19.97 17.06
C LEU A 563 -4.15 21.08 17.83
N ALA A 564 -3.07 21.63 17.26
CA ALA A 564 -2.34 22.76 17.86
C ALA A 564 -3.19 24.02 18.06
N THR A 565 -4.26 24.21 17.27
CA THR A 565 -5.20 25.35 17.43
C THR A 565 -6.37 25.04 18.35
N ILE A 566 -6.78 23.77 18.45
CA ILE A 566 -7.95 23.34 19.22
C ILE A 566 -7.56 23.01 20.66
N HIS A 567 -6.46 22.31 20.87
CA HIS A 567 -6.00 21.84 22.17
C HIS A 567 -4.47 21.75 22.23
N PRO A 568 -3.77 22.90 22.37
CA PRO A 568 -2.30 22.96 22.39
C PRO A 568 -1.66 22.47 23.70
N HIS A 569 -2.42 22.38 24.78
CA HIS A 569 -1.92 22.06 26.11
C HIS A 569 -2.30 20.64 26.51
N SER A 570 -1.52 20.07 27.42
CA SER A 570 -1.79 18.76 28.01
C SER A 570 -3.12 18.75 28.77
N ALA A 571 -3.88 17.66 28.61
CA ALA A 571 -5.07 17.37 29.40
C ALA A 571 -4.68 16.73 30.76
N PRO A 572 -5.57 16.74 31.76
CA PRO A 572 -5.36 15.99 32.99
C PRO A 572 -5.06 14.51 32.70
N PRO A 573 -4.16 13.87 33.46
CA PRO A 573 -3.85 12.45 33.29
C PRO A 573 -5.10 11.59 33.39
N VAL A 574 -5.24 10.65 32.47
CA VAL A 574 -6.29 9.64 32.48
C VAL A 574 -5.71 8.35 33.06
N GLU A 575 -6.43 7.72 33.99
CA GLU A 575 -6.00 6.47 34.60
C GLU A 575 -5.77 5.37 33.54
N GLY A 576 -4.61 4.71 33.60
CA GLY A 576 -4.20 3.69 32.63
C GLY A 576 -3.68 4.21 31.28
N ALA A 577 -3.64 5.53 31.07
CA ALA A 577 -3.19 6.14 29.81
C ALA A 577 -1.70 6.51 29.84
N GLU A 578 -1.02 6.36 28.69
CA GLU A 578 0.36 6.81 28.52
C GLU A 578 0.43 8.35 28.41
N HIS A 579 1.60 8.95 28.65
CA HIS A 579 1.74 10.42 28.61
C HIS A 579 1.26 11.03 27.28
N LYS A 580 1.53 10.34 26.17
CA LYS A 580 1.10 10.71 24.82
C LYS A 580 -0.42 10.72 24.62
N ASP A 581 -1.18 10.05 25.47
CA ASP A 581 -2.63 9.88 25.30
C ASP A 581 -3.40 11.08 25.86
N PHE A 582 -2.73 11.95 26.61
CA PHE A 582 -3.28 13.20 27.14
C PHE A 582 -2.41 14.43 26.84
N ASP A 583 -1.17 14.23 26.39
CA ASP A 583 -0.28 15.31 25.94
C ASP A 583 -0.16 15.36 24.40
N PRO A 584 -0.70 16.40 23.74
CA PRO A 584 -0.71 16.50 22.27
C PRO A 584 0.68 16.62 21.66
N GLN A 585 1.66 17.21 22.38
CA GLN A 585 3.04 17.33 21.89
C GLN A 585 3.74 15.97 21.87
N SER A 586 3.63 15.21 22.96
CA SER A 586 4.17 13.86 23.09
C SER A 586 3.54 12.90 22.07
N ALA A 587 2.23 13.02 21.84
CA ALA A 587 1.52 12.29 20.77
C ALA A 587 2.14 12.55 19.39
N LEU A 588 2.40 13.83 19.07
CA LEU A 588 2.97 14.22 17.79
C LEU A 588 4.42 13.73 17.63
N VAL A 589 5.23 13.83 18.69
CA VAL A 589 6.62 13.32 18.67
C VAL A 589 6.65 11.82 18.42
N GLN A 590 5.76 11.05 19.04
CA GLN A 590 5.67 9.61 18.77
C GLN A 590 5.26 9.33 17.32
N ALA A 591 4.32 10.10 16.76
CA ALA A 591 3.92 9.97 15.36
C ALA A 591 5.08 10.28 14.41
N LEU A 592 5.90 11.29 14.71
CA LEU A 592 7.09 11.64 13.92
C LEU A 592 8.21 10.59 14.03
N TYR A 593 8.34 9.94 15.19
CA TYR A 593 9.31 8.86 15.38
C TYR A 593 9.08 7.69 14.42
N PHE A 594 7.83 7.37 14.09
CA PHE A 594 7.51 6.36 13.09
C PHE A 594 8.19 6.63 11.74
N TYR A 595 8.14 7.85 11.20
CA TYR A 595 8.75 8.15 9.90
C TYR A 595 10.27 7.94 9.90
N ARG A 596 10.94 8.32 11.00
CA ARG A 596 12.38 8.09 11.16
C ARG A 596 12.69 6.59 11.22
N SER A 597 11.91 5.84 12.00
CA SER A 597 12.06 4.37 12.09
C SER A 597 11.77 3.70 10.75
N ALA A 598 10.76 4.17 10.01
CA ALA A 598 10.39 3.67 8.69
C ALA A 598 11.50 3.87 7.67
N ASP A 599 12.18 5.02 7.67
CA ASP A 599 13.29 5.29 6.73
C ASP A 599 14.46 4.32 6.96
N ILE A 600 14.87 4.11 8.21
CA ILE A 600 15.96 3.18 8.58
C ILE A 600 15.58 1.74 8.26
N THR A 601 14.38 1.32 8.65
CA THR A 601 13.94 -0.06 8.46
C THR A 601 13.75 -0.38 6.97
N SER A 602 13.11 0.50 6.19
CA SER A 602 12.96 0.34 4.75
C SER A 602 14.31 0.24 4.04
N GLY A 603 15.28 1.09 4.40
CA GLY A 603 16.65 1.00 3.86
C GLY A 603 17.25 -0.41 4.01
N ARG A 604 17.17 -0.98 5.22
CA ARG A 604 17.64 -2.35 5.49
C ARG A 604 16.85 -3.41 4.73
N HIS A 605 15.52 -3.27 4.63
CA HIS A 605 14.68 -4.23 3.90
C HIS A 605 14.99 -4.24 2.40
N ARG A 606 15.30 -3.09 1.78
CA ARG A 606 15.71 -3.02 0.38
C ARG A 606 17.01 -3.78 0.14
N GLY A 607 18.02 -3.56 0.98
CA GLY A 607 19.31 -4.26 0.88
C GLY A 607 19.17 -5.77 1.02
N ASN A 608 18.46 -6.22 2.07
CA ASN A 608 18.20 -7.64 2.29
C ASN A 608 17.35 -8.26 1.18
N GLY A 609 16.30 -7.58 0.73
CA GLY A 609 15.43 -8.04 -0.35
C GLY A 609 16.18 -8.26 -1.65
N LEU A 610 17.14 -7.38 -1.97
CA LEU A 610 17.98 -7.52 -3.16
C LEU A 610 18.95 -8.69 -3.06
N GLU A 611 19.50 -8.95 -1.88
CA GLU A 611 20.33 -10.13 -1.60
C GLU A 611 19.55 -11.44 -1.70
N TYR A 612 18.29 -11.45 -1.28
CA TYR A 612 17.39 -12.60 -1.43
C TYR A 612 16.77 -12.74 -2.82
N GLY A 613 16.99 -11.77 -3.73
CA GLY A 613 16.44 -11.78 -5.08
C GLY A 613 14.95 -11.44 -5.17
N SER A 614 14.39 -10.76 -4.17
CA SER A 614 12.97 -10.36 -4.15
C SER A 614 12.75 -8.98 -4.77
N TYR A 615 12.93 -8.91 -6.09
CA TYR A 615 12.97 -7.64 -6.83
C TYR A 615 11.65 -6.84 -6.76
N ALA A 616 10.50 -7.53 -6.82
CA ALA A 616 9.20 -6.89 -6.77
C ALA A 616 8.95 -6.18 -5.42
N ASN A 617 9.35 -6.83 -4.32
CA ASN A 617 9.23 -6.25 -2.99
C ASN A 617 10.22 -5.10 -2.76
N VAL A 618 11.42 -5.18 -3.36
CA VAL A 618 12.40 -4.07 -3.29
C VAL A 618 11.85 -2.84 -4.02
N ASP A 619 11.30 -3.00 -5.23
CA ASP A 619 10.63 -1.91 -5.98
C ASP A 619 9.50 -1.27 -5.16
N GLY A 620 8.60 -2.09 -4.61
CA GLY A 620 7.52 -1.62 -3.74
C GLY A 620 8.00 -0.91 -2.47
N THR A 621 9.12 -1.36 -1.88
CA THR A 621 9.72 -0.70 -0.71
C THR A 621 10.33 0.66 -1.07
N ILE A 622 10.95 0.79 -2.25
CA ILE A 622 11.45 2.07 -2.77
C ILE A 622 10.29 3.05 -2.95
N ASP A 623 9.19 2.63 -3.59
CA ASP A 623 8.01 3.47 -3.77
C ASP A 623 7.39 3.88 -2.42
N LEU A 624 7.21 2.94 -1.50
CA LEU A 624 6.68 3.22 -0.16
C LEU A 624 7.55 4.25 0.58
N GLN A 625 8.87 4.08 0.54
CA GLN A 625 9.79 5.01 1.20
C GLN A 625 9.70 6.42 0.60
N LYS A 626 9.63 6.52 -0.73
CA LYS A 626 9.42 7.81 -1.41
C LYS A 626 8.12 8.46 -0.96
N ARG A 627 7.01 7.72 -0.96
CA ARG A 627 5.69 8.20 -0.51
C ARG A 627 5.67 8.65 0.94
N LEU A 628 6.36 7.93 1.84
CA LEU A 628 6.47 8.30 3.25
C LEU A 628 7.37 9.53 3.46
N ARG A 629 8.44 9.69 2.66
CA ARG A 629 9.31 10.87 2.71
C ARG A 629 8.58 12.13 2.28
N ASP A 630 7.77 12.03 1.23
CA ASP A 630 7.00 13.14 0.63
C ASP A 630 5.58 13.29 1.21
N SER A 631 5.27 12.57 2.30
CA SER A 631 3.94 12.54 2.89
C SER A 631 3.50 13.90 3.46
N ILE A 632 2.24 14.26 3.18
CA ILE A 632 1.58 15.42 3.77
C ILE A 632 1.46 15.24 5.29
N CYS A 633 1.14 14.04 5.78
CA CYS A 633 1.02 13.75 7.20
C CYS A 633 2.34 14.00 7.94
N ARG A 634 3.48 13.64 7.33
CA ARG A 634 4.82 13.94 7.84
C ARG A 634 5.07 15.45 7.91
N ASN A 635 4.76 16.16 6.83
CA ASN A 635 5.00 17.61 6.73
C ASN A 635 4.13 18.43 7.70
N CYS A 636 2.87 18.05 7.89
CA CYS A 636 1.97 18.65 8.87
C CYS A 636 2.55 18.60 10.31
N GLY A 637 3.25 17.51 10.66
CA GLY A 637 3.91 17.37 11.95
C GLY A 637 5.22 18.16 12.09
N HIS A 638 5.83 18.56 10.98
CA HIS A 638 7.09 19.33 10.95
C HIS A 638 6.93 20.84 10.83
N SER A 639 5.69 21.36 10.74
CA SER A 639 5.45 22.80 10.67
C SER A 639 5.94 23.52 11.93
N LYS A 640 7.21 23.92 11.92
CA LYS A 640 7.69 25.02 12.75
C LYS A 640 6.83 26.23 12.42
N SER A 641 6.31 26.88 13.45
CA SER A 641 5.63 28.18 13.40
C SER A 641 6.26 29.10 12.35
N GLY A 642 5.62 29.28 11.19
CA GLY A 642 6.14 30.16 10.14
C GLY A 642 5.45 30.08 8.77
N GLU A 643 5.23 28.88 8.21
CA GLU A 643 4.93 28.75 6.76
C GLU A 643 3.73 27.84 6.43
N CYS A 644 2.70 27.83 7.27
CA CYS A 644 1.36 27.39 6.85
C CYS A 644 0.37 28.53 7.05
N ARG A 645 0.52 29.58 6.23
CA ARG A 645 -0.60 30.44 5.86
C ARG A 645 -0.88 30.13 4.40
N ASP A 646 -2.15 29.87 4.11
CA ASP A 646 -2.70 29.44 2.82
C ASP A 646 -2.56 27.94 2.59
N TRP A 647 -3.53 27.16 3.10
CA TRP A 647 -4.38 26.18 2.39
C TRP A 647 -5.53 25.74 3.31
#